data_AF-A0A2I1GLA6-F1
#
_entry.id   AF-A0A2I1GLA6-F1
#
_cell.length_a   1.000
_cell.length_b   1.000
_cell.length_c   1.000
_cell.angle_alpha   90.00
_cell.angle_beta   90.00
_cell.angle_gamma   90.00
#
_symmetry.space_group_name_H-M   'P 1'
#
loop_
_entity.id
_entity.type
_entity.pdbx_description
1 polymer ?
#
loop_
_entity_poly.entity_id
_entity_poly.type
_entity_poly.pdbx_seq_one_letter_code
_entity_poly.pdbx_strand_id
1 'polypeptide(L)'
;MSTDSTCSFNSTDCKGAIKQITNNTKIPITNKEIILVGMKLCQTHYNKFIINEAHNLKHNETCSHPKHDEYKSQSKNTNKRSKNLNLEKVPKRLMLILNLDETAKICSLCRKRTDKDPDYNILEEYNAPISKKENDDNILNIGNHTYSFRKDVLYSGEELKQFESDYQEIITQLTISNEISLSDKIKKMSNILYKNQRVLKQKTIYDPDEFKIMLEEADADLIGFFDELYKGTNPNTKSDKTNNNNKKKLVSLCYFLASINNKYINGIKADIGSYLETSGASASSIDTLANIGLSVSRRTVNRQKTHISEDHQYTVNDYCLQNIENMFILNIDDYHNIHRRNQPTLLKTHDINHFVTILLNSNSNIPKIPYYSLNRIPIHNPKGVDFKLIIDYIDVSFMSKLGKSYYQQNEMWKQYLSDDSYENKLEFLTVHNYDGRVQNQQELRLMKNSKLVDFILHPLHNTKDYIESSNILFKVFEKIEQEDYLNNFVIPTICDWPGQVNLRRAITLRLNKKENSGISPQILSIIPMIGPLHISLNSRETLFQQYHFFFEMIYHDLFEANKILAQKPKPRLINLILNLTFYGWKNIRNLIINHFGNIKDVEYLMMIDLLDNSLPLTLDIYTKLFRCGFFEGYLESVIKIWILFQRLHRHNYNKAPLIFLSDVFYWTLNDHPILDILKNNLPIFNDYFVENFHSSLRYQTAESNTDKQIIQKAKTIDIERNDDGFKNTFINTRNTNISKVKLISLEKKVSLFLLSLFDIIYHNIGKSSNNNNNNMFELPSFNNRNVNVKLFPLAWSTSNIPDNDKI
;
A
#
# COMPACT_ATOMS: atom_id res chain seq x y z
N MET A 1 -49.95 12.13 5.43
CA MET A 1 -50.85 10.99 5.19
C MET A 1 -50.46 9.90 6.15
N SER A 2 -51.32 9.66 7.15
CA SER A 2 -51.21 8.62 8.15
C SER A 2 -51.46 7.25 7.51
N THR A 3 -50.66 6.26 7.87
CA THR A 3 -51.10 4.85 7.91
C THR A 3 -50.56 4.25 9.19
N ASP A 4 -51.38 4.34 10.24
CA ASP A 4 -51.12 3.76 11.55
C ASP A 4 -50.76 2.27 11.42
N SER A 5 -49.56 1.91 11.85
CA SER A 5 -49.13 0.52 12.02
C SER A 5 -49.39 0.08 13.46
N THR A 6 -50.68 0.01 13.84
CA THR A 6 -51.10 -0.36 15.19
C THR A 6 -51.39 -1.86 15.29
N CYS A 7 -50.98 -2.47 16.40
CA CYS A 7 -51.26 -3.87 16.72
C CYS A 7 -52.72 -4.02 17.16
N SER A 8 -53.43 -5.02 16.65
CA SER A 8 -54.87 -5.17 16.89
C SER A 8 -55.26 -5.38 18.37
N PHE A 9 -54.31 -5.81 19.22
CA PHE A 9 -54.47 -5.85 20.68
C PHE A 9 -53.66 -4.70 21.28
N ASN A 10 -54.27 -3.52 21.41
CA ASN A 10 -53.67 -2.28 21.93
C ASN A 10 -53.31 -2.40 23.42
N SER A 11 -52.27 -3.17 23.73
CA SER A 11 -51.67 -3.30 25.06
C SER A 11 -50.30 -2.61 25.09
N THR A 12 -49.96 -1.98 26.22
CA THR A 12 -48.72 -1.24 26.47
C THR A 12 -47.43 -2.07 26.36
N ASP A 13 -47.55 -3.40 26.29
CA ASP A 13 -46.44 -4.35 26.24
C ASP A 13 -45.99 -4.75 24.82
N CYS A 14 -46.59 -4.18 23.76
CA CYS A 14 -46.18 -4.47 22.39
C CYS A 14 -44.91 -3.68 21.98
N LYS A 15 -43.73 -4.24 22.27
CA LYS A 15 -42.45 -3.82 21.66
C LYS A 15 -41.95 -4.91 20.70
N GLY A 16 -41.89 -4.63 19.40
CA GLY A 16 -41.32 -5.54 18.39
C GLY A 16 -41.95 -5.44 17.00
N ALA A 17 -41.39 -6.18 16.04
CA ALA A 17 -41.88 -6.22 14.67
C ALA A 17 -43.35 -6.68 14.59
N ILE A 18 -44.13 -6.06 13.70
CA ILE A 18 -45.55 -6.39 13.48
C ILE A 18 -45.65 -7.43 12.35
N LYS A 19 -46.28 -8.58 12.63
CA LYS A 19 -46.60 -9.62 11.66
C LYS A 19 -48.07 -9.58 11.29
N GLN A 20 -48.36 -9.61 10.00
CA GLN A 20 -49.72 -9.74 9.49
C GLN A 20 -50.09 -11.22 9.41
N ILE A 21 -51.26 -11.58 9.93
CA ILE A 21 -51.82 -12.93 9.81
C ILE A 21 -52.28 -13.13 8.37
N THR A 22 -51.67 -14.09 7.68
CA THR A 22 -52.04 -14.46 6.30
C THR A 22 -52.86 -15.75 6.31
N ASN A 23 -53.51 -16.07 5.19
CA ASN A 23 -54.26 -17.33 5.00
C ASN A 23 -53.43 -18.59 5.31
N ASN A 24 -52.09 -18.51 5.18
CA ASN A 24 -51.18 -19.63 5.45
C ASN A 24 -50.81 -19.79 6.93
N THR A 25 -51.22 -18.86 7.80
CA THR A 25 -50.92 -18.94 9.23
C THR A 25 -51.90 -19.87 9.92
N LYS A 26 -51.42 -20.99 10.50
CA LYS A 26 -52.27 -21.93 11.26
C LYS A 26 -52.65 -21.34 12.62
N ILE A 27 -53.85 -20.78 12.71
CA ILE A 27 -54.42 -20.23 13.95
C ILE A 27 -54.96 -21.39 14.82
N PRO A 28 -54.51 -21.53 16.08
CA PRO A 28 -55.05 -22.51 17.03
C PRO A 28 -56.57 -22.39 17.18
N ILE A 29 -57.28 -23.52 17.30
CA ILE A 29 -58.75 -23.54 17.36
C ILE A 29 -59.29 -22.63 18.47
N THR A 30 -58.63 -22.62 19.64
CA THR A 30 -58.99 -21.78 20.79
C THR A 30 -58.94 -20.27 20.51
N ASN A 31 -58.17 -19.83 19.51
CA ASN A 31 -57.99 -18.42 19.18
C ASN A 31 -58.59 -18.01 17.83
N LYS A 32 -59.29 -18.92 17.12
CA LYS A 32 -59.89 -18.63 15.80
C LYS A 32 -61.00 -17.57 15.84
N GLU A 33 -61.68 -17.40 16.97
CA GLU A 33 -62.72 -16.38 17.13
C GLU A 33 -62.15 -14.98 17.43
N ILE A 34 -60.88 -14.91 17.89
CA ILE A 34 -60.25 -13.67 18.36
C ILE A 34 -59.19 -13.18 17.35
N ILE A 35 -58.57 -14.09 16.59
CA ILE A 35 -57.56 -13.77 15.58
C ILE A 35 -58.07 -14.15 14.20
N LEU A 36 -58.20 -13.16 13.32
CA LEU A 36 -58.66 -13.28 11.94
C LEU A 36 -57.51 -13.06 10.95
N VAL A 37 -57.64 -13.65 9.77
CA VAL A 37 -56.73 -13.36 8.65
C VAL A 37 -56.82 -11.89 8.29
N GLY A 38 -55.67 -11.24 8.13
CA GLY A 38 -55.54 -9.81 7.89
C GLY A 38 -55.15 -9.00 9.13
N MET A 39 -55.34 -9.52 10.35
CA MET A 39 -54.95 -8.84 11.60
C MET A 39 -53.43 -8.67 11.70
N LYS A 40 -52.99 -7.56 12.30
CA LYS A 40 -51.57 -7.23 12.50
C LYS A 40 -51.22 -7.39 13.98
N LEU A 41 -50.38 -8.37 14.30
CA LEU A 41 -49.96 -8.69 15.67
C LEU A 41 -48.50 -8.33 15.90
N CYS A 42 -48.18 -7.74 17.05
CA CYS A 42 -46.79 -7.60 17.47
C CYS A 42 -46.18 -8.98 17.77
N GLN A 43 -44.85 -9.13 17.60
CA GLN A 43 -44.15 -10.42 17.71
C GLN A 43 -44.46 -11.19 19.01
N THR A 44 -44.60 -10.49 20.14
CA THR A 44 -44.92 -11.08 21.45
C THR A 44 -46.30 -11.75 21.43
N HIS A 45 -47.32 -11.07 20.90
CA HIS A 45 -48.67 -11.62 20.76
C HIS A 45 -48.73 -12.76 19.74
N TYR A 46 -47.99 -12.64 18.63
CA TYR A 46 -47.90 -13.73 17.65
C TYR A 46 -47.34 -15.01 18.30
N ASN A 47 -46.26 -14.90 19.08
CA ASN A 47 -45.68 -16.05 19.77
C ASN A 47 -46.65 -16.64 20.81
N LYS A 48 -47.31 -15.79 21.60
CA LYS A 48 -48.24 -16.23 22.66
C LYS A 48 -49.47 -16.94 22.10
N PHE A 49 -50.18 -16.32 21.17
CA PHE A 49 -51.49 -16.79 20.73
C PHE A 49 -51.45 -17.74 19.53
N ILE A 50 -50.37 -17.77 18.75
CA ILE A 50 -50.22 -18.71 17.63
C ILE A 50 -49.27 -19.85 17.99
N ILE A 51 -48.01 -19.54 18.29
CA ILE A 51 -46.97 -20.58 18.43
C ILE A 51 -47.15 -21.38 19.73
N ASN A 52 -47.21 -20.70 20.88
CA ASN A 52 -47.26 -21.37 22.17
C ASN A 52 -48.59 -22.09 22.38
N GLU A 53 -49.70 -21.50 21.94
CA GLU A 53 -51.00 -22.14 22.05
C GLU A 53 -51.15 -23.36 21.13
N ALA A 54 -50.59 -23.32 19.92
CA ALA A 54 -50.47 -24.51 19.06
C ALA A 54 -49.62 -25.62 19.70
N HIS A 55 -48.60 -25.25 20.48
CA HIS A 55 -47.77 -26.19 21.22
C HIS A 55 -48.50 -26.78 22.43
N ASN A 56 -49.25 -25.98 23.19
CA ASN A 56 -50.02 -26.43 24.35
C ASN A 56 -51.15 -27.39 23.97
N LEU A 57 -51.86 -27.15 22.86
CA LEU A 57 -52.93 -28.06 22.39
C LEU A 57 -52.40 -29.45 21.98
N LYS A 58 -51.11 -29.59 21.63
CA LYS A 58 -50.49 -30.88 21.34
C LYS A 58 -50.14 -31.72 22.57
N HIS A 59 -50.17 -31.15 23.78
CA HIS A 59 -49.71 -31.83 25.01
C HIS A 59 -50.80 -32.59 25.80
N ASN A 60 -52.08 -32.56 25.37
CA ASN A 60 -53.21 -33.17 26.09
C ASN A 60 -53.82 -34.42 25.43
N GLU A 61 -53.19 -35.04 24.43
CA GLU A 61 -53.68 -36.32 23.88
C GLU A 61 -53.26 -37.50 24.79
N THR A 62 -54.23 -38.32 25.24
CA THR A 62 -54.00 -39.52 26.08
C THR A 62 -54.15 -40.82 25.26
N CYS A 63 -53.50 -41.89 25.71
CA CYS A 63 -53.54 -43.20 25.04
C CYS A 63 -54.90 -43.88 25.24
N SER A 64 -55.58 -44.24 24.16
CA SER A 64 -56.94 -44.82 24.19
C SER A 64 -57.00 -46.30 24.59
N HIS A 65 -55.90 -46.94 24.97
CA HIS A 65 -55.89 -48.39 25.25
C HIS A 65 -56.62 -48.71 26.58
N PRO A 66 -57.58 -49.66 26.62
CA PRO A 66 -58.36 -49.97 27.83
C PRO A 66 -57.51 -50.32 29.06
N LYS A 67 -56.47 -51.14 28.87
CA LYS A 67 -55.49 -51.49 29.93
C LYS A 67 -54.27 -50.54 30.03
N HIS A 68 -54.38 -49.28 29.60
CA HIS A 68 -53.21 -48.37 29.54
C HIS A 68 -52.54 -48.19 30.91
N ASP A 69 -53.30 -47.91 31.96
CA ASP A 69 -52.76 -47.67 33.29
C ASP A 69 -52.16 -48.93 33.93
N GLU A 70 -52.68 -50.11 33.60
CA GLU A 70 -52.16 -51.41 34.04
C GLU A 70 -50.82 -51.75 33.37
N TYR A 71 -50.71 -51.54 32.05
CA TYR A 71 -49.43 -51.71 31.35
C TYR A 71 -48.37 -50.69 31.76
N LYS A 72 -48.80 -49.49 32.13
CA LYS A 72 -47.94 -48.42 32.60
C LYS A 72 -47.40 -48.71 34.00
N SER A 73 -48.25 -49.18 34.93
CA SER A 73 -47.85 -49.52 36.32
C SER A 73 -46.90 -50.71 36.39
N GLN A 74 -47.02 -51.67 35.46
CA GLN A 74 -46.12 -52.82 35.33
C GLN A 74 -44.80 -52.51 34.59
N SER A 75 -44.55 -51.27 34.17
CA SER A 75 -43.30 -50.87 33.52
C SER A 75 -42.32 -50.32 34.57
N LYS A 76 -41.17 -50.99 34.78
CA LYS A 76 -40.12 -50.56 35.72
C LYS A 76 -39.44 -49.28 35.22
N ASN A 77 -40.06 -48.12 35.47
CA ASN A 77 -39.46 -46.79 35.39
C ASN A 77 -40.35 -45.78 36.16
N THR A 78 -40.50 -46.00 37.47
CA THR A 78 -40.96 -44.98 38.41
C THR A 78 -39.84 -43.94 38.59
N ASN A 79 -40.17 -42.65 38.44
CA ASN A 79 -39.29 -41.46 38.55
C ASN A 79 -38.64 -40.93 37.26
N LYS A 80 -39.46 -40.38 36.35
CA LYS A 80 -39.13 -39.17 35.56
C LYS A 80 -40.43 -38.59 35.01
N ARG A 81 -40.56 -37.24 35.05
CA ARG A 81 -41.64 -36.46 34.41
C ARG A 81 -42.04 -37.11 33.08
N SER A 82 -43.35 -37.31 32.89
CA SER A 82 -43.98 -38.01 31.76
C SER A 82 -43.20 -37.83 30.45
N LYS A 83 -42.41 -38.84 30.07
CA LYS A 83 -41.86 -38.89 28.71
C LYS A 83 -43.02 -38.95 27.73
N ASN A 84 -43.00 -38.07 26.73
CA ASN A 84 -43.91 -38.04 25.58
C ASN A 84 -44.26 -39.47 25.14
N LEU A 85 -45.52 -39.88 25.27
CA LEU A 85 -46.01 -41.07 24.60
C LEU A 85 -46.18 -40.69 23.13
N ASN A 86 -45.35 -41.23 22.24
CA ASN A 86 -45.63 -41.15 20.81
C ASN A 86 -46.90 -41.97 20.55
N LEU A 87 -48.03 -41.29 20.41
CA LEU A 87 -49.33 -41.87 20.12
C LEU A 87 -49.45 -42.06 18.60
N GLU A 88 -49.60 -43.31 18.17
CA GLU A 88 -49.88 -43.67 16.77
C GLU A 88 -51.34 -44.12 16.66
N LYS A 89 -51.95 -43.98 15.47
CA LYS A 89 -53.30 -44.54 15.24
C LYS A 89 -53.32 -46.04 15.52
N VAL A 90 -54.41 -46.53 16.09
CA VAL A 90 -54.60 -47.96 16.39
C VAL A 90 -54.49 -48.76 15.07
N PRO A 91 -53.67 -49.82 15.00
CA PRO A 91 -53.63 -50.70 13.83
C PRO A 91 -55.00 -51.36 13.59
N LYS A 92 -55.47 -51.43 12.35
CA LYS A 92 -56.78 -52.02 11.99
C LYS A 92 -57.02 -53.39 12.63
N ARG A 93 -55.99 -54.24 12.73
CA ARG A 93 -56.08 -55.58 13.36
C ARG A 93 -56.41 -55.57 14.86
N LEU A 94 -56.11 -54.48 15.57
CA LEU A 94 -56.34 -54.35 17.01
C LEU A 94 -57.63 -53.56 17.33
N MET A 95 -58.27 -52.95 16.33
CA MET A 95 -59.44 -52.09 16.53
C MET A 95 -60.65 -52.85 17.06
N LEU A 96 -60.98 -54.00 16.45
CA LEU A 96 -62.10 -54.85 16.87
C LEU A 96 -61.85 -55.45 18.26
N ILE A 97 -60.62 -55.88 18.53
CA ILE A 97 -60.23 -56.57 19.78
C ILE A 97 -60.22 -55.61 20.98
N LEU A 98 -59.85 -54.35 20.76
CA LEU A 98 -59.80 -53.34 21.81
C LEU A 98 -61.11 -52.51 21.89
N ASN A 99 -62.10 -52.77 21.02
CA ASN A 99 -63.30 -51.94 20.85
C ASN A 99 -62.98 -50.44 20.68
N LEU A 100 -62.03 -50.12 19.79
CA LEU A 100 -61.59 -48.74 19.50
C LEU A 100 -61.92 -48.34 18.06
N ASP A 101 -62.20 -47.06 17.85
CA ASP A 101 -62.48 -46.50 16.53
C ASP A 101 -61.20 -46.14 15.72
N GLU A 102 -61.36 -45.76 14.43
CA GLU A 102 -60.24 -45.41 13.55
C GLU A 102 -59.50 -44.11 13.95
N THR A 103 -60.06 -43.34 14.88
CA THR A 103 -59.49 -42.08 15.37
C THR A 103 -58.67 -42.27 16.65
N ALA A 104 -58.88 -43.37 17.36
CA ALA A 104 -58.15 -43.74 18.56
C ALA A 104 -56.64 -43.83 18.29
N LYS A 105 -55.86 -43.34 19.27
CA LYS A 105 -54.40 -43.44 19.23
C LYS A 105 -53.88 -44.18 20.46
N ILE A 106 -52.99 -45.13 20.23
CA ILE A 106 -52.36 -45.92 21.30
C ILE A 106 -50.86 -45.69 21.30
N CYS A 107 -50.24 -45.79 22.48
CA CYS A 107 -48.80 -45.69 22.60
C CYS A 107 -48.10 -46.98 22.18
N SER A 108 -46.83 -46.86 21.80
CA SER A 108 -46.00 -48.00 21.39
C SER A 108 -45.81 -49.06 22.48
N LEU A 109 -45.89 -48.68 23.77
CA LEU A 109 -45.86 -49.62 24.91
C LEU A 109 -47.09 -50.53 24.92
N CYS A 110 -48.29 -49.94 24.83
CA CYS A 110 -49.54 -50.70 24.83
C CYS A 110 -49.59 -51.65 23.64
N ARG A 111 -49.28 -51.17 22.43
CA ARG A 111 -49.29 -51.99 21.21
C ARG A 111 -48.45 -53.28 21.34
N LYS A 112 -47.24 -53.19 21.90
CA LYS A 112 -46.35 -54.35 22.08
C LYS A 112 -46.82 -55.32 23.15
N ARG A 113 -47.53 -54.84 24.18
CA ARG A 113 -48.04 -55.68 25.26
C ARG A 113 -49.34 -56.37 24.87
N THR A 114 -50.21 -55.72 24.10
CA THR A 114 -51.42 -56.34 23.53
C THR A 114 -51.08 -57.62 22.77
N ASP A 115 -49.97 -57.63 22.02
CA ASP A 115 -49.51 -58.81 21.25
C ASP A 115 -48.99 -59.98 22.13
N LYS A 116 -48.85 -59.78 23.44
CA LYS A 116 -48.37 -60.78 24.41
C LYS A 116 -49.34 -61.02 25.57
N ASP A 117 -50.47 -60.32 25.60
CA ASP A 117 -51.46 -60.41 26.66
C ASP A 117 -52.39 -61.61 26.37
N PRO A 118 -52.46 -62.62 27.25
CA PRO A 118 -53.33 -63.78 27.07
C PRO A 118 -54.81 -63.40 26.99
N ASP A 119 -55.24 -62.23 27.48
CA ASP A 119 -56.64 -61.81 27.33
C ASP A 119 -57.00 -61.41 25.89
N TYR A 120 -55.99 -61.16 25.03
CA TYR A 120 -56.19 -60.74 23.64
C TYR A 120 -55.67 -61.74 22.61
N ASN A 121 -54.56 -62.44 22.88
CA ASN A 121 -53.90 -63.28 21.86
C ASN A 121 -54.55 -64.67 21.63
N ILE A 122 -55.54 -65.06 22.44
CA ILE A 122 -56.27 -66.34 22.34
C ILE A 122 -57.64 -66.18 21.65
N LEU A 123 -58.09 -64.94 21.39
CA LEU A 123 -59.35 -64.66 20.70
C LEU A 123 -59.24 -65.06 19.22
N GLU A 124 -60.26 -65.74 18.65
CA GLU A 124 -60.28 -66.14 17.22
C GLU A 124 -60.15 -64.94 16.27
N GLU A 125 -60.55 -63.75 16.71
CA GLU A 125 -60.49 -62.50 15.95
C GLU A 125 -59.09 -61.85 15.97
N TYR A 126 -58.15 -62.38 16.77
CA TYR A 126 -56.78 -61.86 16.85
C TYR A 126 -55.92 -62.33 15.68
N ASN A 127 -55.44 -61.34 14.91
CA ASN A 127 -54.43 -61.54 13.88
C ASN A 127 -53.05 -61.07 14.38
N ALA A 128 -52.08 -61.98 14.39
CA ALA A 128 -50.69 -61.67 14.74
C ALA A 128 -50.04 -60.71 13.73
N PRO A 129 -49.09 -59.85 14.15
CA PRO A 129 -48.36 -58.99 13.24
C PRO A 129 -47.45 -59.82 12.31
N ILE A 130 -47.54 -59.57 11.00
CA ILE A 130 -46.70 -60.22 9.98
C ILE A 130 -45.23 -59.94 10.27
N SER A 131 -44.46 -60.97 10.64
CA SER A 131 -43.02 -60.88 10.90
C SER A 131 -42.23 -60.97 9.59
N LYS A 132 -41.40 -59.97 9.29
CA LYS A 132 -40.33 -60.10 8.29
C LYS A 132 -39.16 -60.87 8.90
N LYS A 133 -39.17 -62.19 8.75
CA LYS A 133 -37.98 -63.05 8.67
C LYS A 133 -38.25 -64.18 7.67
N GLU A 134 -37.21 -64.48 6.92
CA GLU A 134 -37.11 -65.25 5.68
C GLU A 134 -37.40 -66.74 5.84
N ASN A 135 -37.88 -67.36 4.75
CA ASN A 135 -37.41 -68.61 4.12
C ASN A 135 -38.18 -68.73 2.77
N ASP A 136 -37.48 -68.60 1.65
CA ASP A 136 -37.04 -69.72 0.78
C ASP A 136 -38.26 -70.42 0.17
N ASP A 137 -38.69 -70.10 -1.05
CA ASP A 137 -38.07 -70.61 -2.27
C ASP A 137 -38.27 -69.67 -3.49
N ASN A 138 -37.24 -69.61 -4.36
CA ASN A 138 -37.06 -68.78 -5.58
C ASN A 138 -36.24 -67.48 -5.42
N ILE A 139 -35.05 -67.62 -4.83
CA ILE A 139 -34.01 -66.59 -4.81
C ILE A 139 -32.75 -67.17 -5.46
N LEU A 140 -32.18 -66.44 -6.43
CA LEU A 140 -30.85 -66.70 -6.96
C LEU A 140 -29.91 -65.64 -6.36
N ASN A 141 -28.90 -66.08 -5.61
CA ASN A 141 -27.90 -65.21 -5.01
C ASN A 141 -26.79 -64.93 -6.01
N ILE A 142 -26.47 -63.65 -6.22
CA ILE A 142 -25.25 -63.23 -6.89
C ILE A 142 -24.65 -62.09 -6.04
N GLY A 143 -23.36 -62.21 -5.70
CA GLY A 143 -22.67 -61.30 -4.78
C GLY A 143 -23.37 -61.13 -3.42
N ASN A 144 -23.42 -59.89 -2.93
CA ASN A 144 -24.03 -59.53 -1.64
C ASN A 144 -25.50 -59.11 -1.77
N HIS A 145 -26.16 -59.32 -2.91
CA HIS A 145 -27.52 -58.82 -3.16
C HIS A 145 -28.45 -59.97 -3.51
N THR A 146 -29.62 -59.96 -2.87
CA THR A 146 -30.70 -60.92 -3.06
C THR A 146 -31.74 -60.35 -4.02
N TYR A 147 -31.93 -60.98 -5.17
CA TYR A 147 -32.98 -60.60 -6.12
C TYR A 147 -34.23 -61.46 -5.92
N SER A 148 -35.38 -60.82 -5.71
CA SER A 148 -36.70 -61.47 -5.71
C SER A 148 -37.35 -61.28 -7.07
N PHE A 149 -37.63 -62.36 -7.80
CA PHE A 149 -38.43 -62.26 -9.02
C PHE A 149 -39.86 -61.85 -8.68
N ARG A 150 -40.24 -60.60 -9.01
CA ARG A 150 -41.63 -60.27 -9.31
C ARG A 150 -41.87 -60.73 -10.75
N LYS A 151 -43.04 -61.32 -11.02
CA LYS A 151 -43.42 -61.90 -12.34
C LYS A 151 -43.43 -60.93 -13.52
N ASP A 152 -43.01 -59.68 -13.34
CA ASP A 152 -43.01 -58.65 -14.37
C ASP A 152 -41.65 -57.92 -14.39
N VAL A 153 -40.61 -58.50 -15.00
CA VAL A 153 -39.42 -57.74 -15.45
C VAL A 153 -38.87 -58.26 -16.79
N LEU A 154 -38.57 -57.27 -17.63
CA LEU A 154 -38.10 -57.22 -19.01
C LEU A 154 -36.64 -57.65 -19.27
N TYR A 155 -36.01 -58.50 -18.46
CA TYR A 155 -34.61 -58.90 -18.69
C TYR A 155 -34.37 -60.40 -18.51
N SER A 156 -33.59 -60.97 -19.42
CA SER A 156 -33.16 -62.37 -19.42
C SER A 156 -32.06 -62.62 -18.38
N GLY A 157 -31.89 -63.89 -17.96
CA GLY A 157 -30.89 -64.26 -16.94
C GLY A 157 -29.43 -64.01 -17.35
N GLU A 158 -29.15 -63.87 -18.65
CA GLU A 158 -27.82 -63.49 -19.16
C GLU A 158 -27.56 -61.99 -19.01
N GLU A 159 -28.56 -61.14 -19.27
CA GLU A 159 -28.46 -59.69 -19.08
C GLU A 159 -28.24 -59.31 -17.62
N LEU A 160 -28.87 -60.02 -16.69
CA LEU A 160 -28.65 -59.83 -15.24
C LEU A 160 -27.22 -60.18 -14.81
N LYS A 161 -26.65 -61.26 -15.34
CA LYS A 161 -25.25 -61.63 -15.05
C LYS A 161 -24.26 -60.63 -15.64
N GLN A 162 -24.56 -60.10 -16.82
CA GLN A 162 -23.74 -59.05 -17.42
C GLN A 162 -23.83 -57.75 -16.61
N PHE A 163 -25.02 -57.31 -16.23
CA PHE A 163 -25.20 -56.15 -15.35
C PHE A 163 -24.49 -56.31 -14.01
N GLU A 164 -24.42 -57.53 -13.49
CA GLU A 164 -23.73 -57.81 -12.24
C GLU A 164 -22.21 -57.83 -12.39
N SER A 165 -21.70 -58.38 -13.49
CA SER A 165 -20.28 -58.27 -13.85
C SER A 165 -19.89 -56.80 -14.01
N ASP A 166 -20.69 -56.03 -14.76
CA ASP A 166 -20.48 -54.60 -14.98
C ASP A 166 -20.59 -53.81 -13.67
N TYR A 167 -21.55 -54.16 -12.79
CA TYR A 167 -21.69 -53.53 -11.48
C TYR A 167 -20.50 -53.86 -10.55
N GLN A 168 -20.02 -55.11 -10.54
CA GLN A 168 -18.84 -55.48 -9.76
C GLN A 168 -17.56 -54.84 -10.32
N GLU A 169 -17.44 -54.69 -11.64
CA GLU A 169 -16.37 -53.94 -12.30
C GLU A 169 -16.41 -52.44 -11.95
N ILE A 170 -17.60 -51.83 -11.96
CA ILE A 170 -17.82 -50.44 -11.53
C ILE A 170 -17.50 -50.27 -10.04
N ILE A 171 -17.91 -51.21 -9.18
CA ILE A 171 -17.62 -51.17 -7.74
C ILE A 171 -16.13 -51.34 -7.47
N THR A 172 -15.43 -52.22 -8.20
CA THR A 172 -13.96 -52.38 -8.09
C THR A 172 -13.22 -51.16 -8.62
N GLN A 173 -13.70 -50.50 -9.68
CA GLN A 173 -13.15 -49.21 -10.12
C GLN A 173 -13.42 -48.07 -9.11
N LEU A 174 -14.58 -48.06 -8.43
CA LEU A 174 -14.92 -47.08 -7.40
C LEU A 174 -14.12 -47.28 -6.09
N THR A 175 -13.78 -48.52 -5.74
CA THR A 175 -13.02 -48.84 -4.52
C THR A 175 -11.49 -48.68 -4.65
N ILE A 176 -10.96 -48.44 -5.86
CA ILE A 176 -9.52 -48.16 -6.08
C ILE A 176 -9.16 -46.66 -5.99
N SER A 177 -10.12 -45.77 -5.68
CA SER A 177 -9.73 -44.43 -5.21
C SER A 177 -9.46 -44.48 -3.70
N ASN A 178 -8.21 -44.78 -3.32
CA ASN A 178 -7.65 -44.25 -2.07
C ASN A 178 -7.53 -42.72 -2.21
N GLU A 179 -8.65 -42.03 -2.44
CA GLU A 179 -8.70 -40.57 -2.39
C GLU A 179 -8.52 -40.18 -0.94
N ILE A 180 -7.29 -39.78 -0.64
CA ILE A 180 -6.92 -39.24 0.66
C ILE A 180 -7.90 -38.12 0.99
N SER A 181 -8.53 -38.24 2.16
CA SER A 181 -9.57 -37.31 2.57
C SER A 181 -9.02 -35.87 2.56
N LEU A 182 -9.87 -34.89 2.24
CA LEU A 182 -9.50 -33.47 2.34
C LEU A 182 -8.88 -33.14 3.72
N SER A 183 -9.37 -33.79 4.77
CA SER A 183 -8.84 -33.61 6.13
C SER A 183 -7.39 -34.07 6.27
N ASP A 184 -6.99 -35.14 5.58
CA ASP A 184 -5.64 -35.66 5.62
C ASP A 184 -4.70 -34.88 4.70
N LYS A 185 -5.18 -34.43 3.53
CA LYS A 185 -4.45 -33.45 2.69
C LYS A 185 -4.14 -32.16 3.48
N ILE A 186 -5.10 -31.64 4.25
CA ILE A 186 -4.87 -30.46 5.11
C ILE A 186 -3.83 -30.76 6.21
N LYS A 187 -3.86 -31.93 6.86
CA LYS A 187 -2.85 -32.29 7.88
C LYS A 187 -1.44 -32.39 7.27
N LYS A 188 -1.31 -33.05 6.12
CA LYS A 188 -0.04 -33.16 5.37
C LYS A 188 0.50 -31.79 5.00
N MET A 189 -0.31 -30.95 4.37
CA MET A 189 0.03 -29.55 4.08
C MET A 189 0.46 -28.79 5.34
N SER A 190 -0.27 -28.95 6.45
CA SER A 190 0.07 -28.29 7.72
C SER A 190 1.45 -28.70 8.25
N ASN A 191 1.79 -29.99 8.17
CA ASN A 191 3.09 -30.48 8.60
C ASN A 191 4.24 -29.90 7.76
N ILE A 192 4.05 -29.81 6.44
CA ILE A 192 5.02 -29.21 5.53
C ILE A 192 5.23 -27.73 5.86
N LEU A 193 4.12 -26.97 5.98
CA LEU A 193 4.19 -25.54 6.30
C LEU A 193 4.79 -25.28 7.70
N TYR A 194 4.51 -26.15 8.67
CA TYR A 194 5.15 -26.09 10.00
C TYR A 194 6.65 -26.31 9.89
N LYS A 195 7.10 -27.34 9.15
CA LYS A 195 8.53 -27.60 8.93
C LYS A 195 9.21 -26.39 8.28
N ASN A 196 8.62 -25.82 7.23
CA ASN A 196 9.17 -24.66 6.54
C ASN A 196 9.29 -23.44 7.48
N GLN A 197 8.23 -23.10 8.20
CA GLN A 197 8.23 -21.90 9.06
C GLN A 197 9.01 -22.07 10.37
N ARG A 198 9.04 -23.26 10.97
CA ARG A 198 9.60 -23.47 12.33
C ARG A 198 10.93 -24.20 12.36
N VAL A 199 11.12 -25.19 11.51
CA VAL A 199 12.36 -25.98 11.47
C VAL A 199 13.36 -25.29 10.54
N LEU A 200 12.94 -24.93 9.33
CA LEU A 200 13.79 -24.29 8.33
C LEU A 200 13.85 -22.77 8.45
N LYS A 201 12.99 -22.16 9.29
CA LYS A 201 12.85 -20.70 9.46
C LYS A 201 12.69 -19.93 8.15
N GLN A 202 12.06 -20.57 7.15
CA GLN A 202 11.76 -19.94 5.86
C GLN A 202 10.60 -18.96 5.98
N LYS A 203 10.61 -17.94 5.11
CA LYS A 203 9.53 -16.96 5.00
C LYS A 203 8.25 -17.59 4.45
N THR A 204 7.13 -16.93 4.68
CA THR A 204 5.83 -17.32 4.11
C THR A 204 5.87 -17.18 2.59
N ILE A 205 5.65 -18.28 1.86
CA ILE A 205 5.59 -18.30 0.39
C ILE A 205 4.21 -17.84 -0.05
N TYR A 206 4.14 -16.78 -0.87
CA TYR A 206 2.89 -16.19 -1.35
C TYR A 206 2.64 -16.38 -2.85
N ASP A 207 3.70 -16.67 -3.61
CA ASP A 207 3.57 -16.97 -5.02
C ASP A 207 2.83 -18.32 -5.20
N PRO A 208 1.73 -18.36 -5.98
CA PRO A 208 0.95 -19.58 -6.11
C PRO A 208 1.68 -20.74 -6.77
N ASP A 209 2.59 -20.47 -7.70
CA ASP A 209 3.28 -21.51 -8.45
C ASP A 209 4.43 -22.08 -7.58
N GLU A 210 5.20 -21.24 -6.88
CA GLU A 210 6.17 -21.69 -5.86
C GLU A 210 5.48 -22.46 -4.72
N PHE A 211 4.32 -21.97 -4.25
CA PHE A 211 3.57 -22.63 -3.19
C PHE A 211 3.08 -24.02 -3.62
N LYS A 212 2.59 -24.14 -4.87
CA LYS A 212 2.18 -25.42 -5.44
C LYS A 212 3.36 -26.39 -5.50
N ILE A 213 4.45 -25.99 -6.15
CA ILE A 213 5.65 -26.82 -6.33
C ILE A 213 6.15 -27.34 -4.99
N MET A 214 6.24 -26.46 -3.97
CA MET A 214 6.67 -26.82 -2.63
C MET A 214 5.81 -27.91 -1.96
N LEU A 215 4.48 -27.93 -2.20
CA LEU A 215 3.62 -28.97 -1.67
C LEU A 215 3.75 -30.29 -2.42
N GLU A 216 3.81 -30.23 -3.76
CA GLU A 216 3.85 -31.41 -4.63
C GLU A 216 5.20 -32.15 -4.54
N GLU A 217 6.31 -31.41 -4.37
CA GLU A 217 7.64 -32.01 -4.15
C GLU A 217 7.78 -32.63 -2.76
N ALA A 218 7.09 -32.08 -1.75
CA ALA A 218 7.23 -32.53 -0.37
C ALA A 218 6.39 -33.77 -0.04
N ASP A 219 5.25 -33.97 -0.70
CA ASP A 219 4.37 -35.12 -0.48
C ASP A 219 3.56 -35.44 -1.76
N ALA A 220 3.73 -36.66 -2.29
CA ALA A 220 3.06 -37.13 -3.50
C ALA A 220 1.53 -37.08 -3.39
N ASP A 221 0.99 -37.16 -2.17
CA ASP A 221 -0.45 -37.13 -1.91
C ASP A 221 -1.06 -35.71 -2.03
N LEU A 222 -0.22 -34.69 -2.16
CA LEU A 222 -0.63 -33.31 -2.41
C LEU A 222 -0.54 -32.91 -3.88
N ILE A 223 -0.08 -33.81 -4.77
CA ILE A 223 -0.08 -33.58 -6.22
C ILE A 223 -1.51 -33.29 -6.68
N GLY A 224 -1.69 -32.14 -7.34
CA GLY A 224 -2.99 -31.69 -7.83
C GLY A 224 -3.94 -31.14 -6.76
N PHE A 225 -3.57 -31.13 -5.47
CA PHE A 225 -4.42 -30.58 -4.39
C PHE A 225 -4.73 -29.10 -4.58
N PHE A 226 -3.72 -28.29 -4.90
CA PHE A 226 -3.93 -26.86 -5.15
C PHE A 226 -4.74 -26.60 -6.42
N ASP A 227 -4.55 -27.44 -7.45
CA ASP A 227 -5.32 -27.37 -8.71
C ASP A 227 -6.80 -27.69 -8.48
N GLU A 228 -7.11 -28.64 -7.58
CA GLU A 228 -8.47 -28.99 -7.16
C GLU A 228 -9.16 -27.78 -6.51
N LEU A 229 -8.49 -27.11 -5.57
CA LEU A 229 -8.98 -25.87 -4.96
C LEU A 229 -9.18 -24.76 -6.00
N TYR A 230 -8.27 -24.64 -6.98
CA TYR A 230 -8.37 -23.68 -8.06
C TYR A 230 -9.56 -23.93 -8.99
N LYS A 231 -9.81 -25.20 -9.38
CA LYS A 231 -11.00 -25.60 -10.14
C LYS A 231 -12.29 -25.19 -9.42
N GLY A 232 -12.33 -25.33 -8.09
CA GLY A 232 -13.44 -24.88 -7.24
C GLY A 232 -13.75 -23.38 -7.31
N THR A 233 -12.85 -22.56 -7.86
CA THR A 233 -13.08 -21.13 -8.05
C THR A 233 -13.81 -20.78 -9.35
N ASN A 234 -14.23 -21.77 -10.16
CA ASN A 234 -14.87 -21.57 -11.46
C ASN A 234 -14.04 -20.67 -12.42
N PRO A 235 -12.80 -21.06 -12.75
CA PRO A 235 -11.88 -20.21 -13.52
C PRO A 235 -12.35 -19.92 -14.95
N ASN A 236 -13.11 -20.82 -15.56
CA ASN A 236 -13.58 -20.70 -16.96
C ASN A 236 -14.54 -19.52 -17.19
N THR A 237 -15.18 -19.02 -16.13
CA THR A 237 -16.13 -17.88 -16.21
C THR A 237 -15.49 -16.53 -15.87
N LYS A 238 -14.18 -16.51 -15.61
CA LYS A 238 -13.47 -15.37 -15.03
C LYS A 238 -12.32 -14.94 -15.92
N SER A 239 -12.00 -13.64 -15.89
CA SER A 239 -10.85 -13.10 -16.62
C SER A 239 -9.52 -13.55 -16.00
N ASP A 240 -8.44 -13.55 -16.79
CA ASP A 240 -7.10 -13.94 -16.35
C ASP A 240 -6.64 -13.17 -15.11
N LYS A 241 -6.89 -11.86 -15.08
CA LYS A 241 -6.61 -11.00 -13.91
C LYS A 241 -7.34 -11.50 -12.66
N THR A 242 -8.60 -11.92 -12.80
CA THR A 242 -9.41 -12.42 -11.69
C THR A 242 -8.92 -13.80 -11.24
N ASN A 243 -8.55 -14.66 -12.19
CA ASN A 243 -8.02 -15.99 -11.93
C ASN A 243 -6.68 -15.94 -11.20
N ASN A 244 -5.76 -15.07 -11.63
CA ASN A 244 -4.50 -14.83 -10.94
C ASN A 244 -4.71 -14.33 -9.50
N ASN A 245 -5.67 -13.44 -9.29
CA ASN A 245 -6.03 -12.99 -7.95
C ASN A 245 -6.66 -14.11 -7.09
N ASN A 246 -7.43 -15.02 -7.68
CA ASN A 246 -8.01 -16.14 -6.95
C ASN A 246 -6.95 -17.15 -6.51
N LYS A 247 -5.95 -17.46 -7.36
CA LYS A 247 -4.79 -18.28 -6.97
C LYS A 247 -4.11 -17.73 -5.72
N LYS A 248 -3.81 -16.43 -5.69
CA LYS A 248 -3.22 -15.75 -4.51
C LYS A 248 -4.09 -15.88 -3.25
N LYS A 249 -5.42 -15.73 -3.39
CA LYS A 249 -6.36 -15.92 -2.27
C LYS A 249 -6.40 -17.36 -1.76
N LEU A 250 -6.26 -18.35 -2.65
CA LEU A 250 -6.22 -19.76 -2.27
C LEU A 250 -4.97 -20.09 -1.45
N VAL A 251 -3.81 -19.53 -1.80
CA VAL A 251 -2.61 -19.65 -0.97
C VAL A 251 -2.88 -19.15 0.45
N SER A 252 -3.51 -17.97 0.60
CA SER A 252 -3.89 -17.45 1.92
C SER A 252 -4.85 -18.39 2.66
N LEU A 253 -5.85 -18.94 1.96
CA LEU A 253 -6.80 -19.90 2.53
C LEU A 253 -6.09 -21.15 3.04
N CYS A 254 -5.14 -21.70 2.27
CA CYS A 254 -4.31 -22.83 2.67
C CYS A 254 -3.54 -22.56 3.97
N TYR A 255 -2.90 -21.38 4.10
CA TYR A 255 -2.25 -21.01 5.36
C TYR A 255 -3.24 -20.87 6.51
N PHE A 256 -4.43 -20.33 6.29
CA PHE A 256 -5.44 -20.26 7.36
C PHE A 256 -5.91 -21.64 7.81
N LEU A 257 -6.21 -22.54 6.87
CA LEU A 257 -6.55 -23.94 7.19
C LEU A 257 -5.43 -24.62 7.97
N ALA A 258 -4.18 -24.44 7.53
CA ALA A 258 -3.01 -24.98 8.21
C ALA A 258 -2.84 -24.41 9.62
N SER A 259 -3.04 -23.11 9.78
CA SER A 259 -2.91 -22.43 11.08
C SER A 259 -3.97 -22.82 12.11
N ILE A 260 -5.16 -23.25 11.64
CA ILE A 260 -6.22 -23.78 12.49
C ILE A 260 -5.83 -25.17 12.97
N ASN A 261 -5.25 -25.99 12.09
CA ASN A 261 -4.71 -27.30 12.45
C ASN A 261 -3.52 -27.19 13.41
N ASN A 262 -2.60 -26.25 13.16
CA ASN A 262 -1.41 -26.04 13.96
C ASN A 262 -1.16 -24.54 14.21
N LYS A 263 -1.35 -24.11 15.47
CA LYS A 263 -1.21 -22.71 15.91
C LYS A 263 0.17 -22.07 15.65
N TYR A 264 1.20 -22.88 15.45
CA TYR A 264 2.56 -22.40 15.21
C TYR A 264 2.79 -21.98 13.75
N ILE A 265 1.90 -22.34 12.83
CA ILE A 265 1.89 -21.87 11.44
C ILE A 265 1.18 -20.52 11.43
N ASN A 266 1.91 -19.46 11.77
CA ASN A 266 1.34 -18.14 11.98
C ASN A 266 1.99 -17.06 11.10
N GLY A 267 2.80 -17.43 10.10
CA GLY A 267 3.44 -16.48 9.18
C GLY A 267 2.48 -15.47 8.57
N ILE A 268 1.44 -15.93 7.85
CA ILE A 268 0.43 -15.02 7.25
C ILE A 268 -0.30 -14.17 8.29
N LYS A 269 -0.57 -14.72 9.48
CA LYS A 269 -1.27 -13.99 10.56
C LYS A 269 -0.38 -12.91 11.16
N ALA A 270 0.92 -13.17 11.25
CA ALA A 270 1.91 -12.20 11.70
C ALA A 270 2.03 -11.06 10.69
N ASP A 271 2.10 -11.38 9.40
CA ASP A 271 2.19 -10.38 8.33
C ASP A 271 0.92 -9.51 8.26
N ILE A 272 -0.27 -10.11 8.41
CA ILE A 272 -1.54 -9.38 8.55
C ILE A 272 -1.52 -8.49 9.80
N GLY A 273 -1.09 -9.02 10.95
CA GLY A 273 -1.02 -8.25 12.20
C GLY A 273 -0.09 -7.05 12.10
N SER A 274 1.09 -7.22 11.52
CA SER A 274 2.03 -6.11 11.31
C SER A 274 1.49 -5.11 10.29
N TYR A 275 0.90 -5.59 9.19
CA TYR A 275 0.29 -4.72 8.18
C TYR A 275 -0.86 -3.87 8.75
N LEU A 276 -1.73 -4.46 9.56
CA LEU A 276 -2.82 -3.73 10.21
C LEU A 276 -2.29 -2.64 11.14
N GLU A 277 -1.27 -2.97 11.94
CA GLU A 277 -0.69 -2.00 12.85
C GLU A 277 0.00 -0.84 12.12
N THR A 278 0.79 -1.16 11.08
CA THR A 278 1.45 -0.15 10.22
C THR A 278 0.44 0.69 9.43
N SER A 279 -0.74 0.13 9.14
CA SER A 279 -1.87 0.85 8.53
C SER A 279 -2.69 1.67 9.53
N GLY A 280 -2.27 1.74 10.81
CA GLY A 280 -2.93 2.53 11.84
C GLY A 280 -4.16 1.87 12.48
N ALA A 281 -4.34 0.55 12.34
CA ALA A 281 -5.42 -0.16 13.02
C ALA A 281 -5.29 -0.05 14.55
N SER A 282 -6.42 0.10 15.23
CA SER A 282 -6.44 0.18 16.68
C SER A 282 -6.02 -1.15 17.32
N ALA A 283 -5.57 -1.09 18.58
CA ALA A 283 -5.26 -2.29 19.34
C ALA A 283 -6.44 -3.27 19.40
N SER A 284 -7.65 -2.74 19.63
CA SER A 284 -8.86 -3.55 19.64
C SER A 284 -9.13 -4.20 18.29
N SER A 285 -8.95 -3.50 17.17
CA SER A 285 -9.13 -4.09 15.83
C SER A 285 -8.17 -5.25 15.56
N ILE A 286 -6.90 -5.11 15.93
CA ILE A 286 -5.88 -6.17 15.77
C ILE A 286 -6.25 -7.38 16.64
N ASP A 287 -6.59 -7.15 17.91
CA ASP A 287 -6.95 -8.23 18.84
C ASP A 287 -8.29 -8.90 18.46
N THR A 288 -9.26 -8.16 17.92
CA THR A 288 -10.49 -8.73 17.36
C THR A 288 -10.18 -9.68 16.20
N LEU A 289 -9.35 -9.26 15.25
CA LEU A 289 -8.95 -10.13 14.12
C LEU A 289 -8.10 -11.31 14.57
N ALA A 290 -7.33 -11.15 15.64
CA ALA A 290 -6.61 -12.26 16.27
C ALA A 290 -7.57 -13.28 16.89
N ASN A 291 -8.62 -12.81 17.58
CA ASN A 291 -9.63 -13.68 18.20
C ASN A 291 -10.48 -14.42 17.15
N ILE A 292 -10.68 -13.85 15.95
CA ILE A 292 -11.32 -14.53 14.81
C ILE A 292 -10.36 -15.55 14.16
N GLY A 293 -9.07 -15.48 14.45
CA GLY A 293 -8.05 -16.37 13.90
C GLY A 293 -7.47 -15.91 12.57
N LEU A 294 -7.68 -14.65 12.17
CA LEU A 294 -7.17 -14.06 10.92
C LEU A 294 -5.85 -13.29 11.09
N SER A 295 -5.51 -12.91 12.31
CA SER A 295 -4.31 -12.15 12.66
C SER A 295 -3.62 -12.75 13.90
N VAL A 296 -2.42 -12.27 14.22
CA VAL A 296 -1.84 -12.43 15.56
C VAL A 296 -2.30 -11.30 16.49
N SER A 297 -2.22 -11.52 17.80
CA SER A 297 -2.54 -10.50 18.81
C SER A 297 -1.57 -9.33 18.73
N ARG A 298 -2.00 -8.15 19.18
CA ARG A 298 -1.14 -6.96 19.23
C ARG A 298 0.12 -7.20 20.06
N ARG A 299 0.02 -7.99 21.13
CA ARG A 299 1.18 -8.37 21.96
C ARG A 299 2.23 -9.14 21.15
N THR A 300 1.80 -9.98 20.21
CA THR A 300 2.69 -10.74 19.34
C THR A 300 3.38 -9.82 18.33
N VAL A 301 2.63 -8.91 17.70
CA VAL A 301 3.18 -7.88 16.79
C VAL A 301 4.24 -7.04 17.51
N ASN A 302 3.92 -6.53 18.71
CA ASN A 302 4.87 -5.73 19.49
C ASN A 302 6.16 -6.50 19.83
N ARG A 303 6.06 -7.79 20.19
CA ARG A 303 7.24 -8.62 20.48
C ARG A 303 8.12 -8.79 19.24
N GLN A 304 7.52 -9.01 18.08
CA GLN A 304 8.27 -9.09 16.81
C GLN A 304 8.99 -7.78 16.53
N LYS A 305 8.34 -6.63 16.72
CA LYS A 305 8.97 -5.31 16.56
C LYS A 305 10.11 -5.06 17.52
N THR A 306 10.00 -5.53 18.76
CA THR A 306 11.09 -5.43 19.74
C THR A 306 12.30 -6.23 19.27
N HIS A 307 12.09 -7.49 18.86
CA HIS A 307 13.16 -8.34 18.33
C HIS A 307 13.81 -7.74 17.07
N ILE A 308 13.00 -7.23 16.13
CA ILE A 308 13.46 -6.53 14.92
C ILE A 308 14.33 -5.31 15.28
N SER A 309 13.90 -4.53 16.28
CA SER A 309 14.64 -3.36 16.73
C SER A 309 15.93 -3.69 17.48
N GLU A 310 15.96 -4.82 18.20
CA GLU A 310 17.15 -5.32 18.92
C GLU A 310 18.19 -5.86 17.93
N ASP A 311 17.74 -6.59 16.90
CA ASP A 311 18.62 -7.18 15.89
C ASP A 311 19.09 -6.19 14.81
N HIS A 312 18.48 -5.00 14.74
CA HIS A 312 18.75 -4.01 13.69
C HIS A 312 20.25 -3.78 13.46
N GLN A 313 21.05 -3.66 14.52
CA GLN A 313 22.49 -3.42 14.38
C GLN A 313 23.21 -4.56 13.65
N TYR A 314 22.83 -5.82 13.89
CA TYR A 314 23.41 -6.96 13.16
C TYR A 314 23.06 -6.90 11.68
N THR A 315 21.83 -6.51 11.36
CA THR A 315 21.41 -6.36 9.96
C THR A 315 22.11 -5.20 9.24
N VAL A 316 22.50 -4.14 9.95
CA VAL A 316 23.31 -3.05 9.40
C VAL A 316 24.73 -3.54 9.10
N ASN A 317 25.33 -4.27 10.04
CA ASN A 317 26.66 -4.84 9.86
C ASN A 317 26.69 -5.81 8.67
N ASP A 318 25.72 -6.72 8.58
CA ASP A 318 25.57 -7.69 7.49
C ASP A 318 25.40 -6.98 6.13
N TYR A 319 24.56 -5.96 6.07
CA TYR A 319 24.38 -5.14 4.88
C TYR A 319 25.70 -4.49 4.41
N CYS A 320 26.47 -3.90 5.33
CA CYS A 320 27.74 -3.26 5.00
C CYS A 320 28.77 -4.27 4.51
N LEU A 321 28.86 -5.45 5.15
CA LEU A 321 29.76 -6.54 4.74
C LEU A 321 29.42 -7.07 3.35
N GLN A 322 28.14 -7.32 3.07
CA GLN A 322 27.68 -7.81 1.76
C GLN A 322 27.96 -6.82 0.62
N ASN A 323 28.03 -5.53 0.94
CA ASN A 323 28.20 -4.45 -0.04
C ASN A 323 29.57 -3.79 0.02
N ILE A 324 30.54 -4.38 0.74
CA ILE A 324 31.83 -3.73 0.98
C ILE A 324 32.66 -3.50 -0.29
N GLU A 325 32.41 -4.28 -1.34
CA GLU A 325 33.03 -4.11 -2.66
C GLU A 325 32.32 -3.09 -3.56
N ASN A 326 31.14 -2.61 -3.15
CA ASN A 326 30.34 -1.65 -3.88
C ASN A 326 30.53 -0.23 -3.31
N MET A 327 30.17 0.77 -4.10
CA MET A 327 30.06 2.14 -3.63
C MET A 327 28.89 2.32 -2.64
N PHE A 328 29.17 2.97 -1.51
CA PHE A 328 28.13 3.48 -0.61
C PHE A 328 27.78 4.94 -0.91
N ILE A 329 26.51 5.28 -0.79
CA ILE A 329 25.99 6.64 -0.76
C ILE A 329 25.30 6.86 0.59
N LEU A 330 25.50 8.02 1.18
CA LEU A 330 25.00 8.38 2.48
C LEU A 330 24.00 9.54 2.38
N ASN A 331 22.88 9.43 3.07
CA ASN A 331 22.01 10.56 3.40
C ASN A 331 22.06 10.77 4.92
N ILE A 332 22.34 12.01 5.33
CA ILE A 332 22.20 12.46 6.71
C ILE A 332 21.23 13.63 6.70
N ASP A 333 20.08 13.46 7.36
CA ASP A 333 19.03 14.46 7.33
C ASP A 333 18.22 14.52 8.62
N ASP A 334 17.62 15.67 8.89
CA ASP A 334 16.81 15.88 10.08
C ASP A 334 15.34 15.48 9.88
N TYR A 335 14.78 14.87 10.91
CA TYR A 335 13.37 14.53 10.97
C TYR A 335 12.71 15.28 12.12
N HIS A 336 11.74 16.11 11.78
CA HIS A 336 10.89 16.78 12.76
C HIS A 336 9.60 16.00 12.96
N ASN A 337 9.28 15.68 14.21
CA ASN A 337 7.97 15.11 14.53
C ASN A 337 6.88 16.18 14.43
N ILE A 338 6.19 16.23 13.28
CA ILE A 338 5.16 17.22 12.93
C ILE A 338 3.84 17.08 13.73
N HIS A 339 3.71 16.03 14.54
CA HIS A 339 2.45 15.62 15.16
C HIS A 339 2.23 16.18 16.58
N ARG A 340 3.14 16.96 17.18
CA ARG A 340 2.88 17.53 18.52
C ARG A 340 2.20 18.90 18.43
N ARG A 341 1.07 19.06 19.12
CA ARG A 341 0.44 20.37 19.32
C ARG A 341 1.37 21.29 20.12
N ASN A 342 1.59 22.48 19.58
CA ASN A 342 2.21 23.60 20.27
C ASN A 342 1.28 24.08 21.40
N GLN A 343 1.44 23.58 22.61
CA GLN A 343 0.93 24.24 23.79
C GLN A 343 2.13 24.86 24.53
N PRO A 344 2.34 26.18 24.42
CA PRO A 344 3.42 26.85 25.13
C PRO A 344 3.22 26.61 26.64
N THR A 345 4.25 26.11 27.32
CA THR A 345 4.30 26.15 28.78
C THR A 345 5.19 27.31 29.20
N LEU A 346 5.04 27.80 30.43
CA LEU A 346 5.82 28.91 31.01
C LEU A 346 7.36 28.74 30.90
N LEU A 347 7.85 27.53 30.56
CA LEU A 347 9.27 27.18 30.48
C LEU A 347 9.76 26.76 29.08
N LYS A 348 8.87 26.51 28.11
CA LYS A 348 9.25 26.07 26.75
C LYS A 348 8.25 26.55 25.69
N THR A 349 8.78 27.14 24.62
CA THR A 349 8.00 27.65 23.49
C THR A 349 7.53 26.55 22.53
N HIS A 350 8.31 25.47 22.36
CA HIS A 350 7.99 24.29 21.53
C HIS A 350 8.66 23.01 22.08
N ASP A 351 7.98 21.85 22.00
CA ASP A 351 8.51 20.51 22.32
C ASP A 351 8.59 19.66 21.02
N ILE A 352 9.22 20.20 19.97
CA ILE A 352 9.51 19.44 18.74
C ILE A 352 10.76 18.59 19.01
N ASN A 353 10.60 17.27 18.92
CA ASN A 353 11.73 16.35 19.02
C ASN A 353 12.44 16.30 17.67
N HIS A 354 13.75 16.57 17.70
CA HIS A 354 14.64 16.53 16.54
C HIS A 354 15.32 15.17 16.48
N PHE A 355 15.13 14.49 15.35
CA PHE A 355 15.81 13.23 15.07
C PHE A 355 16.76 13.39 13.89
N VAL A 356 17.81 12.57 13.87
CA VAL A 356 18.71 12.44 12.74
C VAL A 356 18.48 11.08 12.09
N THR A 357 18.29 11.09 10.78
CA THR A 357 18.26 9.89 9.95
C THR A 357 19.61 9.70 9.30
N ILE A 358 20.23 8.54 9.51
CA ILE A 358 21.46 8.14 8.81
C ILE A 358 21.11 6.96 7.93
N LEU A 359 21.05 7.19 6.62
CA LEU A 359 20.60 6.21 5.63
C LEU A 359 21.73 5.92 4.63
N LEU A 360 22.12 4.66 4.52
CA LEU A 360 23.03 4.19 3.48
C LEU A 360 22.26 3.66 2.28
N ASN A 361 22.88 3.76 1.11
CA ASN A 361 22.45 3.11 -0.10
C ASN A 361 23.66 2.50 -0.82
N SER A 362 23.52 1.30 -1.36
CA SER A 362 24.55 0.67 -2.18
C SER A 362 23.91 -0.15 -3.30
N ASN A 363 24.28 0.16 -4.53
CA ASN A 363 23.84 -0.60 -5.70
C ASN A 363 24.93 -1.59 -6.11
N SER A 364 24.51 -2.81 -6.46
CA SER A 364 25.40 -3.81 -7.03
C SER A 364 26.00 -3.31 -8.35
N ASN A 365 27.26 -3.66 -8.61
CA ASN A 365 28.00 -3.36 -9.84
C ASN A 365 28.51 -1.92 -10.00
N ILE A 366 28.55 -1.12 -8.92
CA ILE A 366 29.13 0.23 -8.98
C ILE A 366 30.44 0.26 -8.19
N PRO A 367 31.56 0.61 -8.84
CA PRO A 367 32.86 0.57 -8.21
C PRO A 367 32.98 1.62 -7.10
N LYS A 368 33.70 1.26 -6.04
CA LYS A 368 34.10 2.16 -4.96
C LYS A 368 34.86 3.36 -5.52
N ILE A 369 34.64 4.54 -4.94
CA ILE A 369 35.34 5.76 -5.33
C ILE A 369 36.66 5.82 -4.54
N PRO A 370 37.83 5.76 -5.19
CA PRO A 370 39.09 5.88 -4.48
C PRO A 370 39.27 7.31 -3.93
N TYR A 371 39.95 7.43 -2.81
CA TYR A 371 40.28 8.74 -2.22
C TYR A 371 41.26 9.54 -3.08
N TYR A 372 42.17 8.84 -3.77
CA TYR A 372 43.17 9.42 -4.66
C TYR A 372 42.85 9.09 -6.12
N SER A 373 43.14 10.03 -7.02
CA SER A 373 43.22 9.75 -8.45
C SER A 373 44.43 8.88 -8.79
N LEU A 374 44.52 8.42 -10.05
CA LEU A 374 45.69 7.70 -10.57
C LEU A 374 46.99 8.50 -10.40
N ASN A 375 46.91 9.82 -10.45
CA ASN A 375 48.03 10.75 -10.25
C ASN A 375 48.29 11.08 -8.76
N ARG A 376 47.70 10.32 -7.83
CA ARG A 376 47.78 10.52 -6.37
C ARG A 376 47.26 11.87 -5.89
N ILE A 377 46.31 12.46 -6.62
CA ILE A 377 45.67 13.72 -6.23
C ILE A 377 44.44 13.39 -5.38
N PRO A 378 44.29 13.96 -4.17
CA PRO A 378 43.16 13.66 -3.30
C PRO A 378 41.86 14.20 -3.88
N ILE A 379 40.75 13.53 -3.57
CA ILE A 379 39.41 13.91 -4.00
C ILE A 379 38.98 15.30 -3.51
N HIS A 380 39.47 15.70 -2.33
CA HIS A 380 39.17 16.99 -1.72
C HIS A 380 40.09 18.07 -2.28
N ASN A 381 39.50 19.13 -2.80
CA ASN A 381 40.25 20.32 -3.17
C ASN A 381 40.83 20.97 -1.89
N PRO A 382 42.16 21.18 -1.79
CA PRO A 382 42.78 21.83 -0.63
C PRO A 382 42.25 23.24 -0.34
N LYS A 383 41.71 23.95 -1.36
CA LYS A 383 41.07 25.26 -1.19
C LYS A 383 39.63 25.17 -0.67
N GLY A 384 39.06 23.97 -0.59
CA GLY A 384 37.66 23.74 -0.24
C GLY A 384 36.69 24.09 -1.37
N VAL A 385 36.55 25.38 -1.69
CA VAL A 385 35.75 25.90 -2.81
C VAL A 385 36.62 26.86 -3.63
N ASP A 386 36.91 26.50 -4.88
CA ASP A 386 37.80 27.24 -5.76
C ASP A 386 37.02 28.12 -6.73
N PHE A 387 36.76 29.36 -6.32
CA PHE A 387 35.99 30.31 -7.14
C PHE A 387 36.69 30.67 -8.46
N LYS A 388 38.03 30.62 -8.52
CA LYS A 388 38.77 30.91 -9.76
C LYS A 388 38.47 29.85 -10.80
N LEU A 389 38.50 28.59 -10.37
CA LEU A 389 38.18 27.45 -11.23
C LEU A 389 36.75 27.54 -11.77
N ILE A 390 35.79 27.98 -10.96
CA ILE A 390 34.41 28.21 -11.41
C ILE A 390 34.37 29.28 -12.51
N ILE A 391 35.03 30.42 -12.30
CA ILE A 391 35.05 31.53 -13.28
C ILE A 391 35.67 31.03 -14.59
N ASP A 392 36.85 30.44 -14.53
CA ASP A 392 37.58 29.97 -15.71
C ASP A 392 36.75 28.97 -16.53
N TYR A 393 36.11 27.99 -15.88
CA TYR A 393 35.27 27.01 -16.56
C TYR A 393 34.00 27.63 -17.16
N ILE A 394 33.33 28.54 -16.44
CA ILE A 394 32.14 29.21 -16.96
C ILE A 394 32.49 30.05 -18.18
N ASP A 395 33.54 30.87 -18.08
CA ASP A 395 34.00 31.77 -19.14
C ASP A 395 34.38 31.02 -20.41
N VAL A 396 35.14 29.93 -20.28
CA VAL A 396 35.63 29.15 -21.43
C VAL A 396 34.56 28.21 -21.99
N SER A 397 33.80 27.53 -21.15
CA SER A 397 33.01 26.34 -21.55
C SER A 397 31.50 26.53 -21.54
N PHE A 398 30.98 27.58 -20.88
CA PHE A 398 29.54 27.74 -20.67
C PHE A 398 28.95 29.08 -21.12
N MET A 399 29.75 30.15 -21.30
CA MET A 399 29.24 31.45 -21.75
C MET A 399 28.45 31.37 -23.07
N SER A 400 28.94 30.58 -24.05
CA SER A 400 28.23 30.37 -25.32
C SER A 400 26.90 29.61 -25.16
N LYS A 401 26.80 28.72 -24.15
CA LYS A 401 25.60 27.93 -23.84
C LYS A 401 24.56 28.73 -23.06
N LEU A 402 25.00 29.70 -22.26
CA LEU A 402 24.12 30.62 -21.53
C LEU A 402 23.39 31.60 -22.46
N GLY A 403 23.93 31.89 -23.64
CA GLY A 403 23.28 32.72 -24.66
C GLY A 403 22.07 32.07 -25.34
N LYS A 404 21.84 30.76 -25.16
CA LYS A 404 20.69 30.03 -25.73
C LYS A 404 19.57 29.88 -24.70
N SER A 405 18.32 29.97 -25.17
CA SER A 405 17.18 29.70 -24.30
C SER A 405 17.23 28.24 -23.81
N TYR A 406 16.70 27.98 -22.61
CA TYR A 406 16.63 26.60 -22.12
C TYR A 406 15.81 25.73 -23.06
N TYR A 407 14.71 26.25 -23.60
CA TYR A 407 13.93 25.54 -24.62
C TYR A 407 14.78 25.13 -25.83
N GLN A 408 15.55 26.05 -26.42
CA GLN A 408 16.44 25.74 -27.55
C GLN A 408 17.46 24.66 -27.18
N GLN A 409 18.03 24.73 -25.98
CA GLN A 409 18.98 23.74 -25.49
C GLN A 409 18.32 22.37 -25.28
N ASN A 410 17.11 22.34 -24.72
CA ASN A 410 16.33 21.13 -24.49
C ASN A 410 15.98 20.42 -25.81
N GLU A 411 15.64 21.18 -26.85
CA GLU A 411 15.41 20.65 -28.21
C GLU A 411 16.65 19.94 -28.76
N MET A 412 17.86 20.47 -28.52
CA MET A 412 19.12 19.81 -28.89
C MET A 412 19.36 18.51 -28.09
N TRP A 413 18.80 18.42 -26.88
CA TRP A 413 18.96 17.25 -26.00
C TRP A 413 17.89 16.18 -26.18
N LYS A 414 16.85 16.42 -26.99
CA LYS A 414 15.70 15.51 -27.13
C LYS A 414 16.07 14.04 -27.36
N GLN A 415 17.16 13.77 -28.09
CA GLN A 415 17.62 12.41 -28.37
C GLN A 415 18.12 11.65 -27.13
N TYR A 416 18.47 12.36 -26.05
CA TYR A 416 18.97 11.81 -24.78
C TYR A 416 17.90 11.79 -23.68
N LEU A 417 16.71 12.34 -23.92
CA LEU A 417 15.67 12.53 -22.90
C LEU A 417 14.48 11.60 -23.14
N SER A 418 13.80 11.24 -22.06
CA SER A 418 12.52 10.53 -22.12
C SER A 418 11.47 11.35 -22.88
N ASP A 419 10.61 10.65 -23.62
CA ASP A 419 9.54 11.26 -24.39
C ASP A 419 8.46 11.92 -23.50
N ASP A 420 7.63 12.76 -24.10
CA ASP A 420 6.48 13.38 -23.42
C ASP A 420 5.23 12.47 -23.44
N SER A 421 5.42 11.15 -23.37
CA SER A 421 4.32 10.19 -23.21
C SER A 421 3.47 10.51 -21.99
N TYR A 422 2.21 10.05 -21.99
CA TYR A 422 1.29 10.33 -20.90
C TYR A 422 1.76 9.71 -19.58
N GLU A 423 2.38 8.54 -19.64
CA GLU A 423 3.01 7.86 -18.51
C GLU A 423 4.12 8.73 -17.91
N ASN A 424 5.05 9.24 -18.73
CA ASN A 424 6.13 10.11 -18.28
C ASN A 424 5.61 11.44 -17.69
N LYS A 425 4.58 12.04 -18.31
CA LYS A 425 3.91 13.23 -17.77
C LYS A 425 3.33 13.00 -16.36
N LEU A 426 2.68 11.88 -16.14
CA LEU A 426 2.15 11.51 -14.81
C LEU A 426 3.28 11.31 -13.80
N GLU A 427 4.39 10.74 -14.22
CA GLU A 427 5.56 10.55 -13.38
C GLU A 427 6.15 11.90 -12.92
N PHE A 428 6.23 12.88 -13.84
CA PHE A 428 6.71 14.23 -13.53
C PHE A 428 5.77 14.98 -12.56
N LEU A 429 4.47 14.73 -12.63
CA LEU A 429 3.49 15.27 -11.68
C LEU A 429 3.60 14.67 -10.27
N THR A 430 4.18 13.47 -10.16
CA THR A 430 4.25 12.70 -8.91
C THR A 430 5.63 12.73 -8.25
N VAL A 431 6.47 13.71 -8.56
CA VAL A 431 7.79 13.91 -7.91
C VAL A 431 7.68 14.02 -6.39
N HIS A 432 6.61 14.65 -5.87
CA HIS A 432 6.33 14.73 -4.43
C HIS A 432 5.52 13.55 -3.88
N ASN A 433 5.26 12.54 -4.71
CA ASN A 433 4.54 11.36 -4.26
C ASN A 433 5.53 10.29 -3.81
N TYR A 434 5.73 10.25 -2.51
CA TYR A 434 6.54 9.23 -1.83
C TYR A 434 5.69 8.04 -1.36
N ASP A 435 4.42 7.93 -1.79
CA ASP A 435 3.61 6.75 -1.48
C ASP A 435 4.17 5.53 -2.24
N GLY A 436 4.71 4.56 -1.51
CA GLY A 436 5.21 3.29 -2.04
C GLY A 436 4.20 2.53 -2.91
N ARG A 437 2.90 2.82 -2.77
CA ARG A 437 1.83 2.24 -3.62
C ARG A 437 1.78 2.79 -5.05
N VAL A 438 2.60 3.80 -5.38
CA VAL A 438 2.71 4.38 -6.73
C VAL A 438 4.01 3.94 -7.44
N GLN A 439 4.88 3.17 -6.77
CA GLN A 439 6.23 2.86 -7.22
C GLN A 439 6.34 1.60 -8.10
N ASN A 440 5.64 1.56 -9.24
CA ASN A 440 5.81 0.45 -10.20
C ASN A 440 6.42 0.86 -11.55
N GLN A 441 7.26 1.90 -11.60
CA GLN A 441 7.80 2.32 -12.91
C GLN A 441 9.32 2.46 -13.03
N GLN A 442 10.13 2.58 -11.96
CA GLN A 442 11.60 2.64 -12.12
C GLN A 442 12.38 2.10 -10.91
N GLU A 443 13.45 1.33 -11.16
CA GLU A 443 14.37 0.77 -10.14
C GLU A 443 14.97 1.86 -9.23
N LEU A 444 15.19 3.06 -9.76
CA LEU A 444 15.80 4.20 -9.05
C LEU A 444 14.96 4.80 -7.90
N ARG A 445 13.68 4.42 -7.77
CA ARG A 445 12.83 4.80 -6.62
C ARG A 445 12.66 3.68 -5.59
N LEU A 446 13.19 2.49 -5.86
CA LEU A 446 13.10 1.36 -4.94
C LEU A 446 14.02 1.60 -3.76
N MET A 447 13.48 1.52 -2.55
CA MET A 447 14.25 1.59 -1.30
C MET A 447 15.00 0.28 -1.00
N LYS A 448 14.93 -0.72 -1.89
CA LYS A 448 15.48 -2.08 -1.69
C LYS A 448 16.98 -2.09 -1.38
N ASN A 449 17.71 -1.17 -2.00
CA ASN A 449 19.15 -1.03 -1.87
C ASN A 449 19.54 -0.01 -0.80
N SER A 450 18.65 0.28 0.15
CA SER A 450 18.92 1.23 1.23
C SER A 450 18.85 0.56 2.59
N LYS A 451 19.68 1.05 3.51
CA LYS A 451 19.77 0.56 4.89
C LYS A 451 19.82 1.73 5.86
N LEU A 452 18.90 1.75 6.81
CA LEU A 452 18.95 2.68 7.93
C LEU A 452 20.12 2.26 8.82
N VAL A 453 21.13 3.11 8.97
CA VAL A 453 22.24 2.88 9.89
C VAL A 453 21.76 3.12 11.31
N ASP A 454 21.17 4.30 11.54
CA ASP A 454 20.47 4.60 12.78
C ASP A 454 19.46 5.74 12.61
N PHE A 455 18.55 5.84 13.57
CA PHE A 455 17.61 6.93 13.72
C PHE A 455 17.63 7.39 15.17
N ILE A 456 18.24 8.54 15.42
CA ILE A 456 18.61 8.97 16.77
C ILE A 456 17.95 10.28 17.16
N LEU A 457 17.66 10.48 18.44
CA LEU A 457 17.21 11.77 18.97
C LEU A 457 18.43 12.68 19.15
N HIS A 458 18.70 13.52 18.15
CA HIS A 458 19.86 14.41 18.12
C HIS A 458 19.53 15.63 17.23
N PRO A 459 20.01 16.85 17.58
CA PRO A 459 19.89 18.00 16.70
C PRO A 459 20.81 17.87 15.48
N LEU A 460 20.54 18.68 14.46
CA LEU A 460 21.33 18.69 13.23
C LEU A 460 21.63 20.13 12.77
N HIS A 461 22.02 20.99 13.73
CA HIS A 461 22.04 22.43 13.54
C HIS A 461 23.43 22.98 13.17
N ASN A 462 24.49 22.33 13.61
CA ASN A 462 25.84 22.85 13.47
C ASN A 462 26.87 21.77 13.09
N THR A 463 28.10 22.19 12.80
CA THR A 463 29.18 21.31 12.36
C THR A 463 29.51 20.18 13.34
N LYS A 464 29.41 20.42 14.65
CA LYS A 464 29.66 19.40 15.67
C LYS A 464 28.60 18.30 15.60
N ASP A 465 27.33 18.65 15.47
CA ASP A 465 26.21 17.70 15.36
C ASP A 465 26.38 16.78 14.14
N TYR A 466 26.82 17.33 13.00
CA TYR A 466 27.13 16.55 11.79
C TYR A 466 28.33 15.62 11.97
N ILE A 467 29.37 16.05 12.71
CA ILE A 467 30.52 15.20 13.04
C ILE A 467 30.08 14.04 13.95
N GLU A 468 29.29 14.32 14.99
CA GLU A 468 28.77 13.29 15.91
C GLU A 468 27.89 12.29 15.17
N SER A 469 27.02 12.75 14.27
CA SER A 469 26.20 11.88 13.41
C SER A 469 27.06 11.03 12.46
N SER A 470 28.09 11.61 11.84
CA SER A 470 29.01 10.88 10.95
C SER A 470 29.82 9.82 11.69
N ASN A 471 30.21 10.08 12.95
CA ASN A 471 30.94 9.12 13.78
C ASN A 471 30.15 7.83 14.05
N ILE A 472 28.81 7.86 13.99
CA ILE A 472 27.98 6.66 14.12
C ILE A 472 28.23 5.72 12.95
N LEU A 473 28.29 6.27 11.73
CA LEU A 473 28.65 5.49 10.55
C LEU A 473 30.06 4.91 10.68
N PHE A 474 31.03 5.71 11.11
CA PHE A 474 32.42 5.26 11.20
C PHE A 474 32.58 4.09 12.19
N LYS A 475 31.89 4.13 13.33
CA LYS A 475 31.86 3.02 14.30
C LYS A 475 31.30 1.73 13.72
N VAL A 476 30.40 1.80 12.73
CA VAL A 476 29.90 0.59 12.03
C VAL A 476 31.03 -0.06 11.24
N PHE A 477 31.79 0.73 10.48
CA PHE A 477 32.93 0.23 9.69
C PHE A 477 34.07 -0.30 10.56
N GLU A 478 34.36 0.36 11.68
CA GLU A 478 35.30 -0.13 12.70
C GLU A 478 34.85 -1.49 13.25
N LYS A 479 33.57 -1.63 13.62
CA LYS A 479 33.02 -2.87 14.20
C LYS A 479 33.04 -4.06 13.25
N ILE A 480 32.95 -3.84 11.94
CA ILE A 480 33.03 -4.91 10.92
C ILE A 480 34.46 -5.13 10.41
N GLU A 481 35.47 -4.53 11.05
CA GLU A 481 36.89 -4.63 10.67
C GLU A 481 37.16 -4.17 9.22
N GLN A 482 36.43 -3.15 8.75
CA GLN A 482 36.56 -2.56 7.42
C GLN A 482 36.98 -1.09 7.47
N GLU A 483 37.85 -0.73 8.43
CA GLU A 483 38.42 0.62 8.51
C GLU A 483 39.20 0.99 7.24
N ASP A 484 39.80 -0.01 6.58
CA ASP A 484 40.49 0.15 5.30
C ASP A 484 39.58 0.72 4.21
N TYR A 485 38.26 0.50 4.28
CA TYR A 485 37.32 1.13 3.37
C TYR A 485 37.37 2.66 3.54
N LEU A 486 37.22 3.15 4.77
CA LEU A 486 37.20 4.59 5.07
C LEU A 486 38.57 5.26 4.87
N ASN A 487 39.65 4.49 4.92
CA ASN A 487 41.01 4.99 4.68
C ASN A 487 41.33 5.15 3.19
N ASN A 488 40.75 4.31 2.32
CA ASN A 488 41.11 4.23 0.90
C ASN A 488 40.01 4.73 -0.05
N PHE A 489 38.75 4.74 0.39
CA PHE A 489 37.58 5.05 -0.44
C PHE A 489 36.70 6.13 0.18
N VAL A 490 35.81 6.66 -0.64
CA VAL A 490 34.97 7.81 -0.32
C VAL A 490 33.49 7.45 -0.43
N ILE A 491 32.68 8.01 0.46
CA ILE A 491 31.23 7.89 0.54
C ILE A 491 30.61 9.25 0.17
N PRO A 492 30.05 9.39 -1.04
CA PRO A 492 29.18 10.51 -1.41
C PRO A 492 28.07 10.69 -0.40
N THR A 493 27.99 11.88 0.19
CA THR A 493 26.98 12.22 1.19
C THR A 493 26.05 13.28 0.62
N ILE A 494 24.87 12.85 0.20
CA ILE A 494 23.86 13.70 -0.41
C ILE A 494 23.01 14.31 0.70
N CYS A 495 23.12 15.62 0.87
CA CYS A 495 22.46 16.35 1.93
C CYS A 495 21.96 17.70 1.43
N ASP A 496 20.87 18.18 2.01
CA ASP A 496 20.40 19.53 1.76
C ASP A 496 21.24 20.57 2.52
N TRP A 497 20.97 21.85 2.30
CA TRP A 497 21.46 22.92 3.15
C TRP A 497 20.76 22.88 4.53
N PRO A 498 21.50 22.94 5.67
CA PRO A 498 22.91 23.32 5.81
C PRO A 498 23.91 22.16 5.83
N GLY A 499 23.47 20.91 5.65
CA GLY A 499 24.32 19.73 5.79
C GLY A 499 25.53 19.68 4.86
N GLN A 500 25.33 20.10 3.61
CA GLN A 500 26.43 20.22 2.65
C GLN A 500 27.57 21.10 3.20
N VAL A 501 27.24 22.21 3.87
CA VAL A 501 28.21 23.17 4.38
C VAL A 501 28.82 22.73 5.70
N ASN A 502 28.03 22.17 6.60
CA ASN A 502 28.55 21.72 7.89
C ASN A 502 29.56 20.58 7.73
N LEU A 503 29.25 19.57 6.90
CA LEU A 503 30.20 18.50 6.60
C LEU A 503 31.46 19.04 5.90
N ARG A 504 31.29 19.93 4.92
CA ARG A 504 32.43 20.56 4.23
C ARG A 504 33.31 21.37 5.17
N ARG A 505 32.71 22.07 6.14
CA ARG A 505 33.44 22.81 7.17
C ARG A 505 34.25 21.86 8.05
N ALA A 506 33.69 20.72 8.44
CA ALA A 506 34.42 19.69 9.20
C ALA A 506 35.63 19.15 8.40
N ILE A 507 35.44 18.83 7.12
CA ILE A 507 36.49 18.36 6.21
C ILE A 507 37.59 19.42 6.06
N THR A 508 37.21 20.67 5.80
CA THR A 508 38.17 21.78 5.63
C THR A 508 38.97 22.03 6.90
N LEU A 509 38.33 21.98 8.07
CA LEU A 509 39.01 22.10 9.37
C LEU A 509 40.01 20.96 9.59
N ARG A 510 39.64 19.72 9.22
CA ARG A 510 40.52 18.56 9.31
C ARG A 510 41.71 18.67 8.34
N LEU A 511 41.50 19.09 7.10
CA LEU A 511 42.57 19.30 6.12
C LEU A 511 43.57 20.37 6.58
N ASN A 512 43.07 21.51 7.09
CA ASN A 512 43.92 22.64 7.45
C ASN A 512 44.65 22.45 8.79
N LYS A 513 43.98 21.87 9.80
CA LYS A 513 44.53 21.73 11.16
C LYS A 513 45.07 20.34 11.48
N LYS A 514 44.87 19.36 10.59
CA LYS A 514 45.25 17.94 10.83
C LYS A 514 44.75 17.47 12.20
N GLU A 515 45.60 16.86 13.02
CA GLU A 515 45.26 16.31 14.34
C GLU A 515 44.79 17.37 15.34
N ASN A 516 45.26 18.61 15.20
CA ASN A 516 44.86 19.72 16.07
C ASN A 516 43.40 20.15 15.87
N SER A 517 42.68 19.58 14.88
CA SER A 517 41.25 19.84 14.70
C SER A 517 40.38 19.12 15.74
N GLY A 518 40.87 18.02 16.34
CA GLY A 518 40.06 17.12 17.17
C GLY A 518 39.01 16.31 16.40
N ILE A 519 39.03 16.36 15.07
CA ILE A 519 38.10 15.64 14.18
C ILE A 519 38.77 14.35 13.67
N SER A 520 38.04 13.23 13.70
CA SER A 520 38.51 11.94 13.18
C SER A 520 39.02 12.06 11.72
N PRO A 521 40.13 11.39 11.33
CA PRO A 521 40.57 11.32 9.94
C PRO A 521 39.50 10.76 9.00
N GLN A 522 38.63 9.87 9.50
CA GLN A 522 37.54 9.26 8.72
C GLN A 522 36.57 10.30 8.16
N ILE A 523 36.50 11.52 8.70
CA ILE A 523 35.67 12.58 8.09
C ILE A 523 36.07 12.89 6.64
N LEU A 524 37.34 12.64 6.27
CA LEU A 524 37.85 12.82 4.91
C LEU A 524 37.32 11.75 3.94
N SER A 525 36.77 10.64 4.44
CA SER A 525 36.12 9.62 3.61
C SER A 525 34.71 10.06 3.17
N ILE A 526 34.20 11.20 3.64
CA ILE A 526 32.90 11.74 3.22
C ILE A 526 33.10 12.81 2.16
N ILE A 527 32.22 12.83 1.14
CA ILE A 527 32.17 13.93 0.17
C ILE A 527 30.76 14.54 0.08
N PRO A 528 30.54 15.75 0.64
CA PRO A 528 29.21 16.34 0.73
C PRO A 528 28.78 16.92 -0.62
N MET A 529 27.67 16.42 -1.15
CA MET A 529 27.04 16.90 -2.38
C MET A 529 25.63 17.43 -2.10
N ILE A 530 25.21 18.43 -2.85
CA ILE A 530 23.88 19.02 -2.73
C ILE A 530 22.81 18.06 -3.29
N GLY A 531 21.70 17.93 -2.58
CA GLY A 531 20.53 17.14 -3.00
C GLY A 531 19.90 17.62 -4.32
N PRO A 532 19.93 16.81 -5.40
CA PRO A 532 19.32 17.17 -6.68
C PRO A 532 17.80 17.32 -6.60
N LEU A 533 17.12 16.52 -5.76
CA LEU A 533 15.70 16.67 -5.52
C LEU A 533 15.43 18.00 -4.83
N HIS A 534 16.17 18.34 -3.77
CA HIS A 534 16.04 19.62 -3.08
C HIS A 534 16.28 20.83 -3.98
N ILE A 535 17.29 20.82 -4.87
CA ILE A 535 17.47 21.88 -5.90
C ILE A 535 16.17 22.05 -6.70
N SER A 536 15.60 20.95 -7.14
CA SER A 536 14.40 20.95 -7.96
C SER A 536 13.16 21.41 -7.18
N LEU A 537 12.96 20.98 -5.94
CA LEU A 537 11.82 21.41 -5.13
C LEU A 537 11.91 22.90 -4.78
N ASN A 538 13.08 23.36 -4.35
CA ASN A 538 13.31 24.76 -3.99
C ASN A 538 13.18 25.68 -5.19
N SER A 539 13.62 25.26 -6.38
CA SER A 539 13.45 26.05 -7.59
C SER A 539 11.98 26.18 -8.00
N ARG A 540 11.19 25.10 -7.94
CA ARG A 540 9.74 25.14 -8.22
C ARG A 540 8.99 26.02 -7.23
N GLU A 541 9.27 25.89 -5.94
CA GLU A 541 8.66 26.74 -4.91
C GLU A 541 9.04 28.21 -5.10
N THR A 542 10.33 28.49 -5.33
CA THR A 542 10.82 29.86 -5.56
C THR A 542 10.16 30.46 -6.78
N LEU A 543 10.13 29.75 -7.91
CA LEU A 543 9.51 30.24 -9.14
C LEU A 543 8.03 30.55 -8.93
N PHE A 544 7.31 29.64 -8.27
CA PHE A 544 5.89 29.82 -7.96
C PHE A 544 5.64 31.03 -7.05
N GLN A 545 6.45 31.22 -6.01
CA GLN A 545 6.31 32.34 -5.08
C GLN A 545 6.65 33.69 -5.74
N GLN A 546 7.71 33.75 -6.55
CA GLN A 546 8.11 34.98 -7.21
C GLN A 546 7.11 35.43 -8.30
N TYR A 547 6.51 34.47 -9.01
CA TYR A 547 5.47 34.72 -10.01
C TYR A 547 4.07 34.36 -9.51
N HIS A 548 3.82 34.47 -8.19
CA HIS A 548 2.53 34.09 -7.60
C HIS A 548 1.36 34.80 -8.28
N PHE A 549 1.54 36.08 -8.63
CA PHE A 549 0.54 36.87 -9.34
C PHE A 549 0.07 36.23 -10.65
N PHE A 550 1.00 35.69 -11.42
CA PHE A 550 0.71 35.06 -12.71
C PHE A 550 0.09 33.68 -12.53
N PHE A 551 0.62 32.88 -11.60
CA PHE A 551 0.08 31.54 -11.33
C PHE A 551 -1.29 31.57 -10.64
N GLU A 552 -1.58 32.63 -9.88
CA GLU A 552 -2.89 32.92 -9.32
C GLU A 552 -3.93 33.17 -10.44
N MET A 553 -3.58 33.95 -11.46
CA MET A 553 -4.45 34.15 -12.63
C MET A 553 -4.77 32.84 -13.35
N ILE A 554 -3.75 31.99 -13.60
CA ILE A 554 -3.96 30.65 -14.18
C ILE A 554 -4.85 29.80 -13.29
N TYR A 555 -4.63 29.82 -11.97
CA TYR A 555 -5.42 29.04 -11.03
C TYR A 555 -6.91 29.42 -11.06
N HIS A 556 -7.21 30.72 -11.05
CA HIS A 556 -8.59 31.21 -11.11
C HIS A 556 -9.26 30.91 -12.45
N ASP A 557 -8.53 31.02 -13.56
CA ASP A 557 -9.04 30.61 -14.87
C ASP A 557 -9.39 29.12 -14.85
N LEU A 558 -8.49 28.26 -14.37
CA LEU A 558 -8.68 26.81 -14.35
C LEU A 558 -9.81 26.34 -13.44
N PHE A 559 -9.86 26.83 -12.20
CA PHE A 559 -10.69 26.28 -11.12
C PHE A 559 -11.80 27.21 -10.61
N GLU A 560 -12.10 28.32 -11.30
CA GLU A 560 -13.09 29.37 -10.97
C GLU A 560 -12.57 30.46 -10.03
N ALA A 561 -13.01 31.70 -10.29
CA ALA A 561 -12.57 32.91 -9.59
C ALA A 561 -12.85 32.91 -8.08
N ASN A 562 -13.87 32.16 -7.62
CA ASN A 562 -14.26 32.12 -6.22
C ASN A 562 -13.34 31.24 -5.34
N LYS A 563 -12.41 30.48 -5.93
CA LYS A 563 -11.49 29.62 -5.18
C LYS A 563 -10.23 30.37 -4.78
N ILE A 564 -9.87 30.30 -3.49
CA ILE A 564 -8.70 30.98 -2.94
C ILE A 564 -7.45 30.12 -3.15
N LEU A 565 -6.44 30.66 -3.83
CA LEU A 565 -5.09 30.09 -3.86
C LEU A 565 -4.35 30.52 -2.59
N ALA A 566 -3.88 29.55 -1.79
CA ALA A 566 -3.05 29.85 -0.63
C ALA A 566 -1.72 30.48 -1.07
N GLN A 567 -1.19 31.44 -0.31
CA GLN A 567 0.12 32.04 -0.57
C GLN A 567 1.26 31.00 -0.61
N LYS A 568 1.12 29.92 0.16
CA LYS A 568 1.99 28.74 0.11
C LYS A 568 1.15 27.49 -0.15
N PRO A 569 0.86 27.17 -1.43
CA PRO A 569 0.09 25.98 -1.76
C PRO A 569 0.87 24.70 -1.46
N LYS A 570 0.17 23.58 -1.36
CA LYS A 570 0.82 22.27 -1.22
C LYS A 570 1.72 22.00 -2.44
N PRO A 571 2.88 21.34 -2.27
CA PRO A 571 3.81 21.07 -3.38
C PRO A 571 3.17 20.35 -4.58
N ARG A 572 2.19 19.46 -4.35
CA ARG A 572 1.41 18.80 -5.41
C ARG A 572 0.63 19.80 -6.29
N LEU A 573 0.07 20.85 -5.69
CA LEU A 573 -0.67 21.88 -6.44
C LEU A 573 0.29 22.79 -7.22
N ILE A 574 1.42 23.17 -6.62
CA ILE A 574 2.50 23.90 -7.31
C ILE A 574 2.92 23.13 -8.55
N ASN A 575 3.30 21.85 -8.41
CA ASN A 575 3.72 21.03 -9.54
C ASN A 575 2.65 20.88 -10.62
N LEU A 576 1.38 20.75 -10.25
CA LEU A 576 0.29 20.67 -11.22
C LEU A 576 0.20 21.95 -12.07
N ILE A 577 0.19 23.12 -11.43
CA ILE A 577 0.07 24.41 -12.13
C ILE A 577 1.29 24.65 -13.02
N LEU A 578 2.51 24.41 -12.51
CA LEU A 578 3.74 24.57 -13.29
C LEU A 578 3.75 23.67 -14.53
N ASN A 579 3.40 22.38 -14.39
CA ASN A 579 3.32 21.46 -15.52
C ASN A 579 2.26 21.86 -16.54
N LEU A 580 1.04 22.21 -16.09
CA LEU A 580 -0.02 22.67 -16.99
C LEU A 580 0.39 23.94 -17.75
N THR A 581 1.10 24.85 -17.07
CA THR A 581 1.64 26.08 -17.69
C THR A 581 2.70 25.76 -18.74
N PHE A 582 3.61 24.83 -18.45
CA PHE A 582 4.65 24.42 -19.39
C PHE A 582 4.05 23.78 -20.66
N TYR A 583 3.13 22.82 -20.51
CA TYR A 583 2.49 22.18 -21.66
C TYR A 583 1.55 23.14 -22.40
N GLY A 584 0.87 24.04 -21.67
CA GLY A 584 0.06 25.10 -22.27
C GLY A 584 0.91 26.03 -23.14
N TRP A 585 2.06 26.48 -22.62
CA TRP A 585 3.03 27.28 -23.37
C TRP A 585 3.55 26.54 -24.60
N LYS A 586 3.97 25.29 -24.44
CA LYS A 586 4.50 24.46 -25.53
C LYS A 586 3.54 24.39 -26.74
N ASN A 587 2.23 24.39 -26.51
CA ASN A 587 1.23 24.34 -27.59
C ASN A 587 1.16 25.62 -28.43
N ILE A 588 1.44 26.78 -27.85
CA ILE A 588 1.24 28.09 -28.48
C ILE A 588 2.56 28.83 -28.76
N ARG A 589 3.68 28.34 -28.22
CA ARG A 589 4.99 28.96 -28.24
C ARG A 589 5.39 29.49 -29.61
N ASN A 590 5.38 28.63 -30.63
CA ASN A 590 5.84 29.01 -31.97
C ASN A 590 4.98 30.12 -32.57
N LEU A 591 3.67 30.13 -32.29
CA LEU A 591 2.77 31.18 -32.74
C LEU A 591 3.12 32.53 -32.09
N ILE A 592 3.33 32.54 -30.77
CA ILE A 592 3.68 33.75 -30.01
C ILE A 592 5.06 34.28 -30.41
N ILE A 593 6.09 33.43 -30.48
CA ILE A 593 7.45 33.84 -30.85
C ILE A 593 7.49 34.40 -32.28
N ASN A 594 6.80 33.76 -33.23
CA ASN A 594 6.76 34.26 -34.60
C ASN A 594 6.00 35.59 -34.72
N HIS A 595 5.00 35.82 -33.87
CA HIS A 595 4.19 37.04 -33.91
C HIS A 595 4.91 38.24 -33.28
N PHE A 596 5.53 38.06 -32.10
CA PHE A 596 6.26 39.11 -31.40
C PHE A 596 7.67 39.35 -31.95
N GLY A 597 8.31 38.36 -32.59
CA GLY A 597 9.67 38.49 -33.07
C GLY A 597 10.66 38.91 -31.96
N ASN A 598 11.54 39.87 -32.26
CA ASN A 598 12.58 40.35 -31.34
C ASN A 598 12.22 41.66 -30.62
N ILE A 599 10.94 41.87 -30.30
CA ILE A 599 10.50 43.08 -29.59
C ILE A 599 11.12 43.14 -28.19
N LYS A 600 11.63 44.31 -27.79
CA LYS A 600 12.26 44.58 -26.48
C LYS A 600 11.27 45.04 -25.41
N ASP A 601 10.03 44.55 -25.46
CA ASP A 601 9.00 44.88 -24.48
C ASP A 601 9.24 44.13 -23.15
N VAL A 602 9.10 44.84 -22.04
CA VAL A 602 9.45 44.33 -20.70
C VAL A 602 8.53 43.19 -20.25
N GLU A 603 7.21 43.32 -20.47
CA GLU A 603 6.25 42.28 -20.10
C GLU A 603 6.44 41.04 -20.96
N TYR A 604 6.62 41.22 -22.27
CA TYR A 604 6.89 40.13 -23.20
C TYR A 604 8.17 39.38 -22.79
N LEU A 605 9.28 40.09 -22.59
CA LEU A 605 10.55 39.46 -22.24
C LEU A 605 10.55 38.80 -20.86
N MET A 606 9.82 39.37 -19.88
CA MET A 606 9.57 38.73 -18.59
C MET A 606 8.86 37.37 -18.80
N MET A 607 7.80 37.36 -19.61
CA MET A 607 7.03 36.14 -19.86
C MET A 607 7.81 35.11 -20.66
N ILE A 608 8.60 35.52 -21.65
CA ILE A 608 9.49 34.61 -22.39
C ILE A 608 10.56 34.01 -21.46
N ASP A 609 11.17 34.81 -20.59
CA ASP A 609 12.15 34.27 -19.66
C ASP A 609 11.53 33.32 -18.61
N LEU A 610 10.30 33.59 -18.18
CA LEU A 610 9.56 32.66 -17.33
C LEU A 610 9.24 31.35 -18.07
N LEU A 611 8.61 31.43 -19.24
CA LEU A 611 7.99 30.29 -19.94
C LEU A 611 8.99 29.47 -20.76
N ASP A 612 10.00 30.11 -21.35
CA ASP A 612 10.98 29.49 -22.26
C ASP A 612 12.30 29.12 -21.56
N ASN A 613 12.63 29.78 -20.43
CA ASN A 613 13.84 29.51 -19.65
C ASN A 613 13.54 28.89 -18.28
N SER A 614 12.96 29.67 -17.39
CA SER A 614 12.92 29.35 -15.95
C SER A 614 12.01 28.15 -15.66
N LEU A 615 10.78 28.16 -16.19
CA LEU A 615 9.79 27.11 -15.98
C LEU A 615 10.28 25.73 -16.46
N PRO A 616 10.67 25.54 -17.73
CA PRO A 616 11.14 24.23 -18.20
C PRO A 616 12.39 23.77 -17.46
N LEU A 617 13.34 24.67 -17.15
CA LEU A 617 14.53 24.34 -16.36
C LEU A 617 14.17 23.77 -14.98
N THR A 618 13.28 24.43 -14.22
CA THR A 618 12.90 23.95 -12.87
C THR A 618 12.15 22.61 -12.89
N LEU A 619 11.38 22.37 -13.96
CA LEU A 619 10.67 21.10 -14.14
C LEU A 619 11.65 19.98 -14.48
N ASP A 620 12.50 20.17 -15.49
CA ASP A 620 13.31 19.13 -16.12
C ASP A 620 14.59 18.77 -15.35
N ILE A 621 15.20 19.71 -14.60
CA ILE A 621 16.53 19.52 -13.98
C ILE A 621 16.65 18.21 -13.20
N TYR A 622 15.60 17.84 -12.47
CA TYR A 622 15.55 16.57 -11.76
C TYR A 622 14.84 15.47 -12.56
N THR A 623 13.68 15.77 -13.14
CA THR A 623 12.80 14.72 -13.70
C THR A 623 13.29 14.14 -15.01
N LYS A 624 13.94 14.96 -15.85
CA LYS A 624 14.42 14.56 -17.18
C LYS A 624 15.94 14.48 -17.26
N LEU A 625 16.67 15.40 -16.63
CA LEU A 625 18.12 15.44 -16.74
C LEU A 625 18.79 14.51 -15.73
N PHE A 626 18.60 14.79 -14.44
CA PHE A 626 19.21 13.99 -13.37
C PHE A 626 18.77 12.52 -13.41
N ARG A 627 17.45 12.27 -13.47
CA ARG A 627 16.91 10.90 -13.36
C ARG A 627 17.18 10.02 -14.58
N CYS A 628 17.35 10.58 -15.77
CA CYS A 628 17.74 9.81 -16.95
C CYS A 628 19.24 9.58 -17.03
N GLY A 629 20.02 10.12 -16.08
CA GLY A 629 21.47 9.98 -16.07
C GLY A 629 22.21 10.88 -17.06
N PHE A 630 21.56 11.92 -17.62
CA PHE A 630 22.20 12.79 -18.60
C PHE A 630 23.06 13.86 -17.90
N PHE A 631 24.31 13.49 -17.61
CA PHE A 631 25.25 14.28 -16.80
C PHE A 631 25.59 15.64 -17.41
N GLU A 632 25.89 15.71 -18.71
CA GLU A 632 26.28 16.95 -19.38
C GLU A 632 25.15 17.99 -19.35
N GLY A 633 23.92 17.55 -19.62
CA GLY A 633 22.74 18.41 -19.54
C GLY A 633 22.43 18.83 -18.10
N TYR A 634 22.58 17.90 -17.14
CA TYR A 634 22.43 18.21 -15.72
C TYR A 634 23.44 19.26 -15.26
N LEU A 635 24.72 19.11 -15.60
CA LEU A 635 25.78 20.05 -15.23
C LEU A 635 25.52 21.46 -15.80
N GLU A 636 25.14 21.56 -17.07
CA GLU A 636 24.75 22.85 -17.67
C GLU A 636 23.53 23.45 -16.97
N SER A 637 22.55 22.63 -16.62
CA SER A 637 21.34 23.07 -15.93
C SER A 637 21.59 23.50 -14.49
N VAL A 638 22.59 22.93 -13.80
CA VAL A 638 23.02 23.39 -12.47
C VAL A 638 23.60 24.81 -12.54
N ILE A 639 24.27 25.19 -13.64
CA ILE A 639 24.72 26.58 -13.85
C ILE A 639 23.52 27.49 -14.08
N LYS A 640 22.58 27.09 -14.96
CA LYS A 640 21.37 27.89 -15.25
C LYS A 640 20.49 28.05 -14.00
N ILE A 641 20.34 27.01 -13.17
CA ILE A 641 19.54 27.08 -11.94
C ILE A 641 20.21 27.96 -10.89
N TRP A 642 21.55 27.95 -10.83
CA TRP A 642 22.29 28.86 -9.96
C TRP A 642 22.03 30.32 -10.34
N ILE A 643 22.11 30.66 -11.64
CA ILE A 643 21.79 32.01 -12.13
C ILE A 643 20.36 32.40 -11.73
N LEU A 644 19.40 31.48 -11.88
CA LEU A 644 18.01 31.69 -11.47
C LEU A 644 17.91 31.96 -9.96
N PHE A 645 18.58 31.17 -9.11
CA PHE A 645 18.58 31.36 -7.66
C PHE A 645 19.25 32.66 -7.23
N GLN A 646 20.37 33.02 -7.85
CA GLN A 646 21.07 34.27 -7.58
C GLN A 646 20.19 35.47 -7.95
N ARG A 647 19.57 35.44 -9.13
CA ARG A 647 18.65 36.48 -9.61
C ARG A 647 17.43 36.61 -8.72
N LEU A 648 16.76 35.51 -8.38
CA LEU A 648 15.57 35.51 -7.53
C LEU A 648 15.85 35.64 -6.03
N HIS A 649 17.13 35.83 -5.65
CA HIS A 649 17.60 35.96 -4.27
C HIS A 649 17.19 34.79 -3.36
N ARG A 650 17.25 33.56 -3.87
CA ARG A 650 17.03 32.37 -3.03
C ARG A 650 18.23 32.17 -2.11
N HIS A 651 18.05 32.55 -0.85
CA HIS A 651 19.06 32.36 0.20
C HIS A 651 19.52 30.88 0.26
N ASN A 652 20.80 30.67 0.57
CA ASN A 652 21.52 29.38 0.58
C ASN A 652 21.75 28.77 -0.82
N TYR A 653 20.72 28.62 -1.65
CA TYR A 653 20.83 28.00 -2.98
C TYR A 653 21.45 28.90 -4.05
N ASN A 654 21.66 30.18 -3.74
CA ASN A 654 22.53 31.02 -4.54
C ASN A 654 24.03 30.68 -4.40
N LYS A 655 24.39 29.80 -3.46
CA LYS A 655 25.77 29.32 -3.23
C LYS A 655 25.90 27.81 -3.37
N ALA A 656 24.93 27.03 -2.91
CA ALA A 656 25.03 25.56 -2.88
C ALA A 656 25.37 24.89 -4.24
N PRO A 657 24.77 25.31 -5.38
CA PRO A 657 25.16 24.82 -6.71
C PRO A 657 26.62 25.12 -7.08
N LEU A 658 27.15 26.30 -6.73
CA LEU A 658 28.53 26.67 -7.02
C LEU A 658 29.54 25.77 -6.32
N ILE A 659 29.21 25.32 -5.11
CA ILE A 659 30.05 24.39 -4.35
C ILE A 659 30.15 23.05 -5.09
N PHE A 660 29.03 22.53 -5.61
CA PHE A 660 29.03 21.33 -6.44
C PHE A 660 29.83 21.52 -7.74
N LEU A 661 29.65 22.66 -8.42
CA LEU A 661 30.41 22.97 -9.64
C LEU A 661 31.92 23.04 -9.38
N SER A 662 32.34 23.68 -8.29
CA SER A 662 33.75 23.74 -7.87
C SER A 662 34.37 22.35 -7.75
N ASP A 663 33.64 21.41 -7.15
CA ASP A 663 34.11 20.05 -6.96
C ASP A 663 34.21 19.29 -8.29
N VAL A 664 33.16 19.36 -9.12
CA VAL A 664 33.15 18.70 -10.42
C VAL A 664 34.26 19.23 -11.33
N PHE A 665 34.49 20.53 -11.36
CA PHE A 665 35.58 21.12 -12.14
C PHE A 665 36.94 20.73 -11.61
N TYR A 666 37.11 20.62 -10.28
CA TYR A 666 38.35 20.13 -9.69
C TYR A 666 38.61 18.67 -10.06
N TRP A 667 37.59 17.80 -10.02
CA TRP A 667 37.73 16.41 -10.44
C TRP A 667 38.00 16.28 -11.93
N THR A 668 37.41 17.17 -12.75
CA THR A 668 37.66 17.24 -14.20
C THR A 668 39.10 17.64 -14.50
N LEU A 669 39.63 18.65 -13.80
CA LEU A 669 41.00 19.11 -13.99
C LEU A 669 42.05 18.04 -13.63
N ASN A 670 41.71 17.14 -12.70
CA ASN A 670 42.64 16.18 -12.12
C ASN A 670 42.37 14.73 -12.57
N ASP A 671 41.51 14.53 -13.57
CA ASP A 671 41.08 13.22 -14.09
C ASP A 671 40.71 12.23 -12.97
N HIS A 672 39.91 12.68 -12.00
CA HIS A 672 39.53 11.86 -10.86
C HIS A 672 38.45 10.83 -11.26
N PRO A 673 38.57 9.53 -10.87
CA PRO A 673 37.64 8.47 -11.27
C PRO A 673 36.15 8.69 -10.93
N ILE A 674 35.88 9.56 -9.94
CA ILE A 674 34.51 9.95 -9.58
C ILE A 674 33.74 10.56 -10.75
N LEU A 675 34.43 11.21 -11.70
CA LEU A 675 33.78 11.85 -12.85
C LEU A 675 33.10 10.80 -13.75
N ASP A 676 33.77 9.68 -14.02
CA ASP A 676 33.20 8.60 -14.82
C ASP A 676 32.04 7.91 -14.09
N ILE A 677 32.15 7.78 -12.77
CA ILE A 677 31.07 7.24 -11.93
C ILE A 677 29.85 8.16 -11.99
N LEU A 678 30.04 9.49 -11.89
CA LEU A 678 28.96 10.47 -12.02
C LEU A 678 28.31 10.43 -13.41
N LYS A 679 29.11 10.38 -14.48
CA LYS A 679 28.60 10.29 -15.85
C LYS A 679 27.76 9.05 -16.09
N ASN A 680 28.19 7.91 -15.55
CA ASN A 680 27.54 6.63 -15.80
C ASN A 680 26.40 6.31 -14.80
N ASN A 681 26.40 6.91 -13.61
CA ASN A 681 25.54 6.52 -12.48
C ASN A 681 24.91 7.70 -11.75
N LEU A 682 24.74 8.86 -12.40
CA LEU A 682 24.20 10.09 -11.81
C LEU A 682 22.94 9.89 -10.94
N PRO A 683 21.90 9.12 -11.36
CA PRO A 683 20.62 9.10 -10.65
C PRO A 683 20.66 8.52 -9.23
N ILE A 684 21.76 7.87 -8.84
CA ILE A 684 21.93 7.22 -7.54
C ILE A 684 22.36 8.24 -6.46
N PHE A 685 22.98 9.35 -6.87
CA PHE A 685 23.39 10.46 -5.99
C PHE A 685 22.18 11.29 -5.56
N ASN A 686 21.22 10.66 -4.87
CA ASN A 686 19.88 11.18 -4.69
C ASN A 686 19.48 11.24 -3.21
N ASP A 687 18.83 12.34 -2.85
CA ASP A 687 18.20 12.64 -1.57
C ASP A 687 16.74 12.13 -1.49
N TYR A 688 16.19 11.60 -2.60
CA TYR A 688 14.88 10.94 -2.61
C TYR A 688 14.73 9.82 -1.57
N PHE A 689 15.80 9.06 -1.29
CA PHE A 689 15.71 7.92 -0.37
C PHE A 689 15.37 8.37 1.04
N VAL A 690 16.02 9.43 1.55
CA VAL A 690 15.74 9.94 2.90
C VAL A 690 14.35 10.59 2.98
N GLU A 691 13.95 11.34 1.95
CA GLU A 691 12.60 11.93 1.85
C GLU A 691 11.49 10.87 1.83
N ASN A 692 11.71 9.79 1.08
CA ASN A 692 10.78 8.67 1.01
C ASN A 692 10.69 7.94 2.36
N PHE A 693 11.83 7.74 3.03
CA PHE A 693 11.87 7.15 4.36
C PHE A 693 11.11 8.01 5.37
N HIS A 694 11.34 9.32 5.39
CA HIS A 694 10.61 10.25 6.26
C HIS A 694 9.11 10.27 5.97
N SER A 695 8.70 10.24 4.70
CA SER A 695 7.29 10.15 4.33
C SER A 695 6.64 8.88 4.90
N SER A 696 7.31 7.74 4.75
CA SER A 696 6.87 6.45 5.30
C SER A 696 6.76 6.48 6.83
N LEU A 697 7.72 7.10 7.50
CA LEU A 697 7.71 7.27 8.96
C LEU A 697 6.58 8.21 9.42
N ARG A 698 6.38 9.35 8.75
CA ARG A 698 5.28 10.30 9.05
C ARG A 698 3.91 9.64 8.96
N TYR A 699 3.71 8.78 7.95
CA TYR A 699 2.45 8.05 7.77
C TYR A 699 2.14 7.07 8.90
N GLN A 700 3.18 6.48 9.50
CA GLN A 700 3.04 5.44 10.52
C GLN A 700 3.16 5.98 11.95
N THR A 701 3.54 7.24 12.14
CA THR A 701 3.64 7.89 13.46
C THR A 701 2.40 8.73 13.75
N ALA A 702 2.07 8.87 15.04
CA ALA A 702 0.95 9.66 15.53
C ALA A 702 1.41 10.57 16.69
N GLU A 703 0.59 11.57 17.04
CA GLU A 703 0.88 12.55 18.10
C GLU A 703 1.24 11.88 19.44
N SER A 704 0.64 10.72 19.73
CA SER A 704 0.82 9.97 20.97
C SER A 704 2.09 9.13 21.04
N ASN A 705 2.89 9.05 19.96
CA ASN A 705 4.09 8.22 19.96
C ASN A 705 5.23 8.86 20.78
N THR A 706 5.86 8.04 21.64
CA THR A 706 7.07 8.43 22.37
C THR A 706 8.31 8.31 21.48
N ASP A 707 9.42 8.93 21.86
CA ASP A 707 10.65 8.93 21.05
C ASP A 707 11.18 7.52 20.80
N LYS A 708 11.13 6.67 21.83
CA LYS A 708 11.49 5.25 21.70
C LYS A 708 10.59 4.52 20.71
N GLN A 709 9.28 4.83 20.69
CA GLN A 709 8.36 4.23 19.73
C GLN A 709 8.61 4.72 18.31
N ILE A 710 8.99 6.00 18.12
CA ILE A 710 9.35 6.54 16.80
C ILE A 710 10.62 5.87 16.28
N ILE A 711 11.65 5.76 17.12
CA ILE A 711 12.91 5.06 16.78
C ILE A 711 12.64 3.58 16.45
N GLN A 712 11.84 2.89 17.27
CA GLN A 712 11.47 1.50 17.01
C GLN A 712 10.69 1.37 15.68
N LYS A 713 9.78 2.30 15.38
CA LYS A 713 9.07 2.34 14.09
C LYS A 713 10.02 2.55 12.92
N ALA A 714 11.00 3.47 13.03
CA ALA A 714 12.01 3.69 11.99
C ALA A 714 12.78 2.40 11.67
N LYS A 715 13.26 1.69 12.70
CA LYS A 715 13.95 0.39 12.56
C LYS A 715 13.04 -0.71 11.98
N THR A 716 11.77 -0.71 12.37
CA THR A 716 10.78 -1.66 11.82
C THR A 716 10.53 -1.40 10.33
N ILE A 717 10.37 -0.14 9.94
CA ILE A 717 10.18 0.26 8.54
C ILE A 717 11.39 -0.15 7.71
N ASP A 718 12.61 0.02 8.21
CA ASP A 718 13.84 -0.39 7.53
C ASP A 718 13.87 -1.88 7.18
N ILE A 719 13.39 -2.74 8.08
CA ILE A 719 13.42 -4.19 7.89
C ILE A 719 12.21 -4.65 7.05
N GLU A 720 11.01 -4.13 7.34
CA GLU A 720 9.79 -4.53 6.64
C GLU A 720 9.69 -4.00 5.21
N ARG A 721 10.38 -2.91 4.85
CA ARG A 721 10.36 -2.37 3.47
C ARG A 721 11.08 -3.25 2.45
N ASN A 722 11.97 -4.12 2.92
CA ASN A 722 12.66 -5.10 2.06
C ASN A 722 11.91 -6.45 2.04
N ASP A 723 10.84 -6.57 2.82
CA ASP A 723 10.05 -7.80 3.00
C ASP A 723 8.63 -7.64 2.44
N ASP A 724 8.55 -7.35 1.14
CA ASP A 724 7.29 -6.99 0.48
C ASP A 724 6.47 -8.21 -0.01
N GLY A 725 6.83 -9.45 0.35
CA GLY A 725 6.12 -10.65 -0.13
C GLY A 725 4.61 -10.58 0.09
N PHE A 726 4.19 -10.19 1.29
CA PHE A 726 2.77 -10.01 1.63
C PHE A 726 2.16 -8.78 0.93
N LYS A 727 2.84 -7.63 1.01
CA LYS A 727 2.35 -6.35 0.49
C LYS A 727 2.18 -6.38 -1.03
N ASN A 728 3.18 -6.87 -1.77
CA ASN A 728 3.14 -7.01 -3.23
C ASN A 728 2.06 -8.00 -3.69
N THR A 729 1.77 -9.02 -2.88
CA THR A 729 0.77 -10.03 -3.23
C THR A 729 -0.66 -9.54 -3.02
N PHE A 730 -0.94 -8.83 -1.92
CA PHE A 730 -2.32 -8.54 -1.48
C PHE A 730 -2.74 -7.06 -1.50
N ILE A 731 -1.82 -6.11 -1.60
CA ILE A 731 -2.16 -4.68 -1.60
C ILE A 731 -2.32 -4.18 -3.03
N ASN A 732 -3.50 -3.63 -3.34
CA ASN A 732 -3.72 -2.95 -4.61
C ASN A 732 -3.01 -1.59 -4.63
N THR A 733 -2.14 -1.37 -5.62
CA THR A 733 -1.55 -0.06 -5.92
C THR A 733 -2.67 0.93 -6.31
N ARG A 734 -2.90 1.96 -5.49
CA ARG A 734 -3.87 3.01 -5.81
C ARG A 734 -3.26 3.97 -6.82
N ASN A 735 -3.61 3.83 -8.10
CA ASN A 735 -3.32 4.87 -9.10
C ASN A 735 -4.27 6.05 -8.89
N THR A 736 -3.83 7.06 -8.13
CA THR A 736 -4.53 8.35 -8.00
C THR A 736 -4.27 9.25 -9.22
N ASN A 737 -4.35 8.67 -10.41
CA ASN A 737 -3.94 9.34 -11.65
C ASN A 737 -5.09 10.16 -12.23
N ILE A 738 -4.82 11.43 -12.52
CA ILE A 738 -5.70 12.28 -13.32
C ILE A 738 -5.83 11.62 -14.69
N SER A 739 -7.04 11.43 -15.22
CA SER A 739 -7.21 10.78 -16.52
C SER A 739 -6.55 11.58 -17.65
N LYS A 740 -6.03 10.88 -18.68
CA LYS A 740 -5.38 11.47 -19.86
C LYS A 740 -6.23 12.56 -20.51
N VAL A 741 -7.51 12.27 -20.70
CA VAL A 741 -8.48 13.21 -21.29
C VAL A 741 -8.61 14.47 -20.45
N LYS A 742 -8.68 14.33 -19.11
CA LYS A 742 -8.79 15.48 -18.21
C LYS A 742 -7.53 16.32 -18.20
N LEU A 743 -6.35 15.69 -18.22
CA LEU A 743 -5.06 16.40 -18.25
C LEU A 743 -4.94 17.22 -19.54
N ILE A 744 -5.19 16.61 -20.70
CA ILE A 744 -5.15 17.30 -22.01
C ILE A 744 -6.13 18.47 -22.07
N SER A 745 -7.33 18.30 -21.51
CA SER A 745 -8.33 19.38 -21.44
C SER A 745 -7.82 20.58 -20.64
N LEU A 746 -7.20 20.34 -19.49
CA LEU A 746 -6.60 21.40 -18.66
C LEU A 746 -5.43 22.08 -19.38
N GLU A 747 -4.56 21.32 -20.05
CA GLU A 747 -3.44 21.87 -20.85
C GLU A 747 -3.95 22.82 -21.94
N LYS A 748 -5.02 22.45 -22.65
CA LYS A 748 -5.65 23.31 -23.68
C LYS A 748 -6.26 24.57 -23.07
N LYS A 749 -6.88 24.48 -21.90
CA LYS A 749 -7.45 25.64 -21.20
C LYS A 749 -6.36 26.65 -20.83
N VAL A 750 -5.22 26.18 -20.29
CA VAL A 750 -4.07 27.07 -20.04
C VAL A 750 -3.51 27.66 -21.33
N SER A 751 -3.49 26.89 -22.43
CA SER A 751 -3.06 27.41 -23.74
C SER A 751 -3.91 28.61 -24.18
N LEU A 752 -5.24 28.53 -24.03
CA LEU A 752 -6.15 29.63 -24.35
C LEU A 752 -5.95 30.84 -23.43
N PHE A 753 -5.78 30.61 -22.13
CA PHE A 753 -5.46 31.67 -21.18
C PHE A 753 -4.18 32.42 -21.57
N LEU A 754 -3.11 31.69 -21.90
CA LEU A 754 -1.84 32.30 -22.29
C LEU A 754 -1.97 33.09 -23.60
N LEU A 755 -2.72 32.59 -24.59
CA LEU A 755 -3.01 33.36 -25.82
C LEU A 755 -3.70 34.69 -25.50
N SER A 756 -4.73 34.66 -24.64
CA SER A 756 -5.42 35.88 -24.22
C SER A 756 -4.49 36.83 -23.46
N LEU A 757 -3.59 36.32 -22.63
CA LEU A 757 -2.62 37.15 -21.93
C LEU A 757 -1.65 37.83 -22.90
N PHE A 758 -1.10 37.10 -23.88
CA PHE A 758 -0.21 37.67 -24.88
C PHE A 758 -0.92 38.67 -25.79
N ASP A 759 -2.20 38.49 -26.09
CA ASP A 759 -3.00 39.49 -26.81
C ASP A 759 -3.09 40.81 -26.01
N ILE A 760 -3.31 40.74 -24.69
CA ILE A 760 -3.30 41.91 -23.82
C ILE A 760 -1.91 42.58 -23.80
N ILE A 761 -0.83 41.79 -23.66
CA ILE A 761 0.56 42.29 -23.70
C ILE A 761 0.83 43.02 -25.02
N TYR A 762 0.40 42.47 -26.15
CA TYR A 762 0.58 43.08 -27.46
C TYR A 762 -0.05 44.48 -27.54
N HIS A 763 -1.26 44.65 -27.00
CA HIS A 763 -1.94 45.96 -26.97
C HIS A 763 -1.34 46.96 -25.95
N ASN A 764 -0.45 46.49 -25.06
CA ASN A 764 0.20 47.27 -24.01
C ASN A 764 1.71 47.47 -24.22
N ILE A 765 2.24 47.09 -25.38
CA ILE A 765 3.66 47.29 -25.72
C ILE A 765 4.07 48.75 -25.45
N GLY A 766 5.18 48.92 -24.74
CA GLY A 766 5.76 50.23 -24.42
C GLY A 766 5.03 51.04 -23.36
N LYS A 767 3.94 50.50 -22.75
CA LYS A 767 3.21 51.18 -21.67
C LYS A 767 3.75 50.86 -20.27
N SER A 768 4.68 49.91 -20.15
CA SER A 768 5.34 49.59 -18.87
C SER A 768 6.21 50.75 -18.42
N SER A 769 6.12 51.15 -17.14
CA SER A 769 6.85 52.29 -16.60
C SER A 769 7.75 51.89 -15.43
N ASN A 770 8.92 52.54 -15.33
CA ASN A 770 9.86 52.32 -14.24
C ASN A 770 9.63 53.35 -13.13
N ASN A 771 9.43 52.88 -11.90
CA ASN A 771 9.39 53.72 -10.72
C ASN A 771 10.84 53.92 -10.21
N ASN A 772 11.47 55.02 -10.67
CA ASN A 772 12.90 55.35 -10.53
C ASN A 772 13.52 55.24 -9.12
N ASN A 773 12.72 55.13 -8.06
CA ASN A 773 13.23 55.08 -6.69
C ASN A 773 13.42 53.67 -6.11
N ASN A 774 12.88 52.59 -6.73
CA ASN A 774 12.79 51.27 -6.05
C ASN A 774 13.11 50.01 -6.90
N ASN A 775 13.66 50.11 -8.11
CA ASN A 775 13.84 48.94 -9.01
C ASN A 775 12.52 48.17 -9.22
N MET A 776 11.42 48.91 -9.41
CA MET A 776 10.07 48.37 -9.59
C MET A 776 9.49 48.85 -10.92
N PHE A 777 8.82 47.96 -11.64
CA PHE A 777 8.13 48.25 -12.88
C PHE A 777 6.63 48.01 -12.71
N GLU A 778 5.84 48.94 -13.20
CA GLU A 778 4.39 48.77 -13.30
C GLU A 778 4.07 48.03 -14.59
N LEU A 779 3.31 46.93 -14.49
CA LEU A 779 2.93 46.08 -15.62
C LEU A 779 1.43 46.23 -15.96
N PRO A 780 1.08 46.99 -17.02
CA PRO A 780 -0.29 47.19 -17.47
C PRO A 780 -1.10 45.90 -17.69
N SER A 781 -0.51 44.86 -18.26
CA SER A 781 -1.23 43.61 -18.59
C SER A 781 -1.52 42.74 -17.38
N PHE A 782 -0.98 43.09 -16.21
CA PHE A 782 -1.15 42.37 -14.96
C PHE A 782 -1.92 43.20 -13.93
N ASN A 783 -2.92 43.95 -14.38
CA ASN A 783 -3.72 44.88 -13.55
C ASN A 783 -2.85 45.95 -12.89
N ASN A 784 -1.93 46.56 -13.64
CA ASN A 784 -1.03 47.63 -13.16
C ASN A 784 -0.22 47.22 -11.92
N ARG A 785 0.21 45.94 -11.88
CA ARG A 785 0.94 45.40 -10.74
C ARG A 785 2.39 45.87 -10.77
N ASN A 786 2.89 46.32 -9.63
CA ASN A 786 4.30 46.64 -9.46
C ASN A 786 5.11 45.36 -9.22
N VAL A 787 6.08 45.08 -10.09
CA VAL A 787 7.01 43.94 -9.97
C VAL A 787 8.45 44.42 -9.83
N ASN A 788 9.28 43.62 -9.16
CA ASN A 788 10.70 43.94 -9.01
C ASN A 788 11.50 43.50 -10.24
N VAL A 789 12.52 44.28 -10.61
CA VAL A 789 13.42 44.01 -11.75
C VAL A 789 14.06 42.61 -11.72
N LYS A 790 14.18 41.98 -10.55
CA LYS A 790 14.66 40.59 -10.43
C LYS A 790 13.83 39.55 -11.20
N LEU A 791 12.59 39.86 -11.58
CA LEU A 791 11.75 38.98 -12.40
C LEU A 791 12.06 39.07 -13.91
N PHE A 792 12.90 40.01 -14.32
CA PHE A 792 13.26 40.23 -15.71
C PHE A 792 14.49 39.42 -16.13
N PRO A 793 14.78 39.30 -17.44
CA PRO A 793 15.97 38.63 -17.92
C PRO A 793 17.25 39.20 -17.29
N LEU A 794 18.31 38.39 -17.23
CA LEU A 794 19.56 38.74 -16.54
C LEU A 794 20.16 40.08 -16.97
N ALA A 795 19.97 40.49 -18.23
CA ALA A 795 20.45 41.78 -18.75
C ALA A 795 19.96 42.99 -17.91
N TRP A 796 18.73 42.95 -17.38
CA TRP A 796 18.17 43.99 -16.51
C TRP A 796 18.74 43.99 -15.09
N SER A 797 19.50 42.97 -14.71
CA SER A 797 20.22 42.88 -13.44
C SER A 797 21.69 43.30 -13.53
N THR A 798 22.12 43.78 -14.71
CA THR A 798 23.48 44.30 -14.92
C THR A 798 23.52 45.81 -14.71
N SER A 799 24.72 46.39 -14.58
CA SER A 799 24.90 47.85 -14.46
C SER A 799 24.41 48.63 -15.68
N ASN A 800 24.22 47.95 -16.82
CA ASN A 800 23.75 48.52 -18.07
C ASN A 800 22.38 47.92 -18.40
N ILE A 801 21.30 48.58 -17.97
CA ILE A 801 19.94 48.17 -18.31
C ILE A 801 19.76 48.29 -19.84
N PRO A 802 19.09 47.33 -20.50
CA PRO A 802 18.78 47.45 -21.92
C PRO A 802 17.96 48.71 -22.20
N ASP A 803 18.40 49.53 -23.17
CA ASP A 803 17.63 50.67 -23.65
C ASP A 803 16.27 50.20 -24.21
N ASN A 804 15.19 50.86 -23.81
CA ASN A 804 13.84 50.58 -24.34
C ASN A 804 13.72 50.90 -25.84
N ASP A 805 14.59 51.76 -26.38
CA ASP A 805 14.37 52.47 -27.66
C ASP A 805 15.40 52.22 -28.76
N LYS A 806 16.21 51.16 -28.70
CA LYS A 806 17.08 50.80 -29.84
C LYS A 806 16.83 49.37 -30.25
N ILE A 807 16.27 49.18 -31.44
CA ILE A 807 16.21 47.91 -32.17
C ILE A 807 17.61 47.30 -32.23
#